data_AF-A0A087C0Z8-F1
#
_entry.id   AF-A0A087C0Z8-F1
#
_cell.length_a   1.000
_cell.length_b   1.000
_cell.length_c   1.000
_cell.angle_alpha   90.00
_cell.angle_beta   90.00
_cell.angle_gamma   90.00
#
_symmetry.space_group_name_H-M   'P 1'
#
loop_
_entity.id
_entity.type
_entity.pdbx_description
1 polymer ?
#
loop_
_entity_poly.entity_id
_entity_poly.type
_entity_poly.pdbx_seq_one_letter_code
_entity_poly.pdbx_strand_id
1 'polypeptide(L)'
;MSILELLAMIFDPQGARSRSGRRGEGPSRDGDDPVVVDVHVDGDPRAEAGAPSGPAAPKARGRLNSGRPSGGANRGMKALIALVVVVAVVVGLFFAFDHFATDLMWYGQLGFLSVVWTQLFTKVGLWLAYAVLMALVSYCSATLAIRARPDASDGSTIRINGDVIEIGKSVSSAKARRVAVIISALAGLLFGAQFNANWAQILLMFNAQPFGVKDPQFGLDNGFYVFILPGLKLVASAVTMLLLAGIVFSIVTHVMMGGIRLTMPVHGRGLFSITARARRQIAIWLMLTMLVWGVSQVLGVFAQLTVEGDRITGASYTATHAGIPFALLMAGLTVVLGVILGIWLMRSHALEGSVPAGVRAKAALKAWRTPVIAIAATLAIALVLTGIWPALVQRFRVLPNEQEVESAYIQRNIDATTHAYGLDRMTTEGYNATTEGKSGALSSDAESTAQIRLLDPQVVSPTFKQLQQSKQYYTFADSLAVDKYDIDGVSQDTVIAARELNLDGNDNRNWVNDHTVYTHGYGVVAAYGNKVTPDGQPQFFESGIPTQGKLTDSQHYEPRIYFSPNAPEYSIVGSPEGSKPWEFDYPTGSDGATNTFKGNGGPSIGNPFSRLLYAIRFGSDQILFSDRVTSHSQILYNRDPKERVMKVAPYLTVDGRVYPAVVNGRVKWIVDGYTTSDAYPYSQMTDLGGATEDSTTATSHTIRGLNPQRANYIRNSVKATVDAYDGSVDLYAWDTKDPIIKAWQHIFPGQYHSISEIDGQLMSHLRYPESLFKVQRKLLSQYHVTSAGQFFSGEDFWQSPTDPTETQQAQQEDILQPPYYLTLQTGGTKEPVFSLTSSYIPAGSAKREILTGFLSVDSDAGGTKGVVGPHYGTLRLQTLPKDSNVPGPGQAQSNFDAKDTVSRELNLLQTGSTKVKRGNLLTLPLGGGLVYVEPVYIQSSGATSYPLLKKVLVAFGDQVGFANTLDEALDQVFGGDSGAQAGDAQNAHGDTADGRSSGEGTGDTTTPKDKDQGSGSAKQQGTDPRLKQALSDAAQAMKDSDAAMKSGDWNAYGQAQKALSEALNKATELGK
;
A
#
# COMPACT_ATOMS: atom_id res chain seq x y z
N MET A 1 14.98 -8.92 -4.62
CA MET A 1 15.03 -10.31 -5.15
C MET A 1 16.16 -11.05 -4.47
N SER A 2 15.90 -12.29 -4.06
CA SER A 2 16.85 -13.10 -3.31
C SER A 2 17.86 -13.76 -4.25
N ILE A 3 19.12 -13.92 -3.82
CA ILE A 3 20.16 -14.73 -4.50
C ILE A 3 19.63 -16.16 -4.81
N LEU A 4 18.65 -16.64 -4.06
CA LEU A 4 18.00 -17.93 -4.26
C LEU A 4 17.05 -17.95 -5.47
N GLU A 5 16.40 -16.84 -5.83
CA GLU A 5 15.57 -16.75 -7.03
C GLU A 5 16.43 -16.76 -8.30
N LEU A 6 17.59 -16.09 -8.24
CA LEU A 6 18.59 -16.12 -9.30
C LEU A 6 19.16 -17.54 -9.52
N LEU A 7 19.31 -18.32 -8.44
CA LEU A 7 19.74 -19.72 -8.50
C LEU A 7 18.63 -20.67 -8.99
N ALA A 8 17.36 -20.36 -8.72
CA ALA A 8 16.22 -21.17 -9.17
C ALA A 8 16.04 -21.10 -10.70
N MET A 9 16.30 -19.95 -11.33
CA MET A 9 16.26 -19.79 -12.79
C MET A 9 17.34 -20.57 -13.54
N ILE A 10 18.44 -20.97 -12.88
CA ILE A 10 19.57 -21.68 -13.51
C ILE A 10 19.29 -23.19 -13.66
N PHE A 11 18.26 -23.73 -12.98
CA PHE A 11 18.00 -25.18 -12.91
C PHE A 11 16.68 -25.64 -13.54
N ASP A 12 15.97 -24.82 -14.32
CA ASP A 12 14.78 -25.25 -15.06
C ASP A 12 15.15 -25.82 -16.44
N PRO A 13 15.03 -27.14 -16.69
CA PRO A 13 15.33 -27.74 -17.97
C PRO A 13 14.02 -28.03 -18.72
N GLN A 14 13.21 -27.01 -19.01
CA GLN A 14 12.18 -27.08 -20.05
C GLN A 14 11.56 -25.72 -20.38
N GLY A 15 11.92 -25.15 -21.54
CA GLY A 15 11.14 -24.03 -22.08
C GLY A 15 11.85 -23.17 -23.10
N ALA A 16 12.09 -23.69 -24.31
CA ALA A 16 12.32 -22.83 -25.46
C ALA A 16 11.67 -23.43 -26.71
N ARG A 17 10.57 -22.81 -27.17
CA ARG A 17 10.48 -22.27 -28.53
C ARG A 17 9.25 -21.37 -28.73
N SER A 18 9.57 -20.09 -28.93
CA SER A 18 8.99 -19.07 -29.83
C SER A 18 7.47 -18.94 -29.95
N ARG A 19 6.86 -17.83 -29.51
CA ARG A 19 6.78 -16.47 -30.11
C ARG A 19 6.09 -16.35 -31.48
N SER A 20 5.20 -15.35 -31.53
CA SER A 20 4.52 -14.67 -32.65
C SER A 20 3.26 -15.37 -33.19
N GLY A 21 2.11 -14.72 -33.40
CA GLY A 21 1.69 -13.33 -33.17
C GLY A 21 0.26 -13.10 -33.71
N ARG A 22 -0.42 -12.10 -33.15
CA ARG A 22 -1.53 -11.26 -33.66
C ARG A 22 -2.83 -11.87 -34.26
N ARG A 23 -3.94 -11.40 -33.64
CA ARG A 23 -5.24 -10.91 -34.18
C ARG A 23 -6.19 -11.86 -34.93
N GLY A 24 -7.45 -11.83 -34.46
CA GLY A 24 -8.64 -11.70 -35.33
C GLY A 24 -9.57 -12.92 -35.39
N GLU A 25 -10.77 -12.75 -34.83
CA GLU A 25 -12.12 -13.21 -35.26
C GLU A 25 -12.30 -14.56 -35.99
N GLY A 26 -13.26 -15.38 -35.52
CA GLY A 26 -13.70 -16.65 -36.15
C GLY A 26 -14.61 -16.47 -37.38
N PRO A 27 -15.56 -17.39 -37.68
CA PRO A 27 -15.66 -18.82 -37.36
C PRO A 27 -16.00 -19.71 -38.60
N SER A 28 -16.12 -21.03 -38.37
CA SER A 28 -17.04 -21.99 -39.07
C SER A 28 -16.53 -22.90 -40.21
N ARG A 29 -16.77 -24.20 -39.98
CA ARG A 29 -17.43 -25.24 -40.81
C ARG A 29 -16.84 -25.76 -42.14
N ASP A 30 -16.99 -27.10 -42.23
CA ASP A 30 -17.11 -28.00 -43.39
C ASP A 30 -15.87 -28.08 -44.30
N GLY A 31 -15.39 -29.22 -44.78
CA GLY A 31 -16.04 -30.47 -45.15
C GLY A 31 -15.46 -30.86 -46.53
N ASP A 32 -15.23 -32.16 -46.75
CA ASP A 32 -14.95 -32.84 -48.03
C ASP A 32 -13.54 -32.76 -48.66
N ASP A 33 -12.73 -33.83 -48.44
CA ASP A 33 -12.31 -34.91 -49.40
C ASP A 33 -12.15 -34.57 -50.91
N PRO A 34 -11.41 -35.36 -51.78
CA PRO A 34 -11.08 -36.79 -51.66
C PRO A 34 -9.73 -37.33 -52.28
N VAL A 35 -9.43 -38.61 -51.94
CA VAL A 35 -9.01 -39.77 -52.78
C VAL A 35 -7.65 -39.82 -53.51
N VAL A 36 -6.84 -40.87 -53.20
CA VAL A 36 -6.48 -42.03 -54.06
C VAL A 36 -5.98 -43.22 -53.19
N VAL A 37 -6.90 -44.12 -52.81
CA VAL A 37 -7.01 -45.58 -53.12
C VAL A 37 -5.73 -46.27 -53.67
N ASP A 38 -5.15 -47.38 -53.18
CA ASP A 38 -5.69 -48.73 -52.93
C ASP A 38 -4.56 -49.59 -52.26
N VAL A 39 -4.82 -50.40 -51.21
CA VAL A 39 -5.03 -51.89 -51.22
C VAL A 39 -3.72 -52.71 -51.28
N HIS A 40 -3.40 -53.71 -50.42
CA HIS A 40 -4.20 -54.79 -49.81
C HIS A 40 -3.46 -55.46 -48.61
N VAL A 41 -4.24 -55.85 -47.58
CA VAL A 41 -4.31 -57.09 -46.73
C VAL A 41 -3.10 -58.04 -46.55
N ASP A 42 -2.96 -58.88 -45.53
CA ASP A 42 -3.72 -59.41 -44.36
C ASP A 42 -2.60 -60.01 -43.45
N GLY A 43 -2.65 -60.05 -42.12
CA GLY A 43 -3.61 -60.76 -41.30
C GLY A 43 -2.87 -61.26 -40.03
N ASP A 44 -3.43 -60.94 -38.87
CA ASP A 44 -3.13 -61.49 -37.54
C ASP A 44 -3.53 -63.00 -37.50
N PRO A 45 -3.12 -63.89 -36.55
CA PRO A 45 -3.38 -63.70 -35.12
C PRO A 45 -2.36 -64.29 -34.11
N ARG A 46 -2.34 -63.67 -32.91
CA ARG A 46 -2.28 -64.23 -31.54
C ARG A 46 -1.56 -65.57 -31.21
N ALA A 47 -0.73 -65.44 -30.16
CA ALA A 47 -0.70 -66.23 -28.90
C ALA A 47 0.24 -67.46 -28.71
N GLU A 48 0.78 -67.47 -27.48
CA GLU A 48 1.25 -68.58 -26.63
C GLU A 48 2.67 -69.18 -26.71
N ALA A 49 3.39 -68.97 -25.59
CA ALA A 49 4.13 -69.91 -24.73
C ALA A 49 4.95 -71.07 -25.32
N GLY A 50 6.21 -71.18 -24.88
CA GLY A 50 6.94 -72.44 -24.81
C GLY A 50 8.47 -72.34 -24.97
N ALA A 51 9.21 -72.44 -23.87
CA ALA A 51 10.59 -72.98 -23.85
C ALA A 51 10.53 -74.53 -24.03
N PRO A 52 11.60 -75.33 -24.27
CA PRO A 52 13.01 -75.09 -23.90
C PRO A 52 14.13 -75.70 -24.82
N SER A 53 15.40 -75.54 -24.35
CA SER A 53 16.58 -76.45 -24.42
C SER A 53 17.37 -76.70 -25.73
N GLY A 54 18.60 -76.11 -25.77
CA GLY A 54 19.95 -76.53 -26.28
C GLY A 54 20.17 -77.52 -27.46
N PRO A 55 21.43 -77.88 -27.85
CA PRO A 55 22.76 -77.39 -27.45
C PRO A 55 23.77 -77.12 -28.62
N ALA A 56 24.93 -76.54 -28.27
CA ALA A 56 26.32 -76.79 -28.74
C ALA A 56 26.74 -76.75 -30.25
N ALA A 57 27.60 -75.73 -30.55
CA ALA A 57 28.91 -75.77 -31.26
C ALA A 57 28.97 -76.09 -32.79
N PRO A 58 30.06 -75.76 -33.55
CA PRO A 58 31.39 -75.25 -33.15
C PRO A 58 32.02 -74.09 -33.95
N LYS A 59 33.09 -73.54 -33.33
CA LYS A 59 34.33 -72.90 -33.82
C LYS A 59 34.55 -72.72 -35.34
N ALA A 60 34.99 -71.51 -35.74
CA ALA A 60 36.30 -71.30 -36.38
C ALA A 60 36.71 -69.81 -36.38
N ARG A 61 38.02 -69.59 -36.39
CA ARG A 61 38.77 -68.35 -36.16
C ARG A 61 38.76 -67.40 -37.37
N GLY A 62 38.75 -66.10 -37.09
CA GLY A 62 39.20 -65.06 -38.01
C GLY A 62 39.57 -63.79 -37.24
N ARG A 63 40.87 -63.50 -37.15
CA ARG A 63 41.44 -62.28 -36.54
C ARG A 63 40.92 -61.04 -37.27
N LEU A 64 40.45 -60.03 -36.52
CA LEU A 64 40.39 -58.64 -37.00
C LEU A 64 40.94 -57.70 -35.92
N ASN A 65 41.86 -56.86 -36.37
CA ASN A 65 42.59 -55.86 -35.62
C ASN A 65 41.67 -54.68 -35.24
N SER A 66 41.82 -54.25 -33.99
CA SER A 66 41.80 -52.87 -33.47
C SER A 66 40.95 -51.78 -34.18
N GLY A 67 39.90 -51.35 -33.49
CA GLY A 67 39.30 -50.02 -33.62
C GLY A 67 38.51 -49.67 -32.35
N ARG A 68 39.17 -49.07 -31.36
CA ARG A 68 38.53 -48.50 -30.16
C ARG A 68 37.73 -47.25 -30.56
N PRO A 69 36.48 -47.04 -30.10
CA PRO A 69 35.91 -45.71 -30.06
C PRO A 69 36.60 -44.91 -28.94
N SER A 70 37.01 -43.69 -29.27
CA SER A 70 37.72 -42.75 -28.41
C SER A 70 36.81 -42.18 -27.30
N GLY A 71 37.07 -42.55 -26.05
CA GLY A 71 36.48 -41.96 -24.84
C GLY A 71 37.02 -40.56 -24.49
N GLY A 72 37.30 -39.71 -25.48
CA GLY A 72 37.95 -38.40 -25.30
C GLY A 72 37.01 -37.19 -25.26
N ALA A 73 35.84 -37.25 -25.90
CA ALA A 73 34.97 -36.07 -26.07
C ALA A 73 34.24 -35.63 -24.78
N ASN A 74 34.08 -36.51 -23.79
CA ASN A 74 33.26 -36.23 -22.59
C ASN A 74 34.02 -35.46 -21.49
N ARG A 75 35.36 -35.31 -21.59
CA ARG A 75 36.16 -34.52 -20.62
C ARG A 75 36.30 -33.06 -21.04
N GLY A 76 36.45 -32.79 -22.34
CA GLY A 76 36.49 -31.43 -22.88
C GLY A 76 35.15 -30.68 -22.69
N MET A 77 34.02 -31.35 -22.95
CA MET A 77 32.69 -30.80 -22.69
C MET A 77 32.47 -30.49 -21.19
N LYS A 78 32.90 -31.38 -20.28
CA LYS A 78 32.79 -31.17 -18.84
C LYS A 78 33.70 -30.04 -18.32
N ALA A 79 34.88 -29.88 -18.90
CA ALA A 79 35.79 -28.78 -18.58
C ALA A 79 35.25 -27.44 -19.11
N LEU A 80 34.67 -27.42 -20.31
CA LEU A 80 33.99 -26.25 -20.89
C LEU A 80 32.77 -25.85 -20.03
N ILE A 81 31.93 -26.81 -19.66
CA ILE A 81 30.77 -26.58 -18.79
C ILE A 81 31.23 -26.05 -17.41
N ALA A 82 32.26 -26.65 -16.82
CA ALA A 82 32.81 -26.19 -15.54
C ALA A 82 33.37 -24.76 -15.64
N LEU A 83 34.08 -24.44 -16.73
CA LEU A 83 34.58 -23.09 -16.98
C LEU A 83 33.44 -22.08 -17.15
N VAL A 84 32.41 -22.42 -17.94
CA VAL A 84 31.22 -21.58 -18.13
C VAL A 84 30.50 -21.35 -16.81
N VAL A 85 30.34 -22.38 -15.97
CA VAL A 85 29.74 -22.25 -14.64
C VAL A 85 30.57 -21.35 -13.73
N VAL A 86 31.91 -21.51 -13.71
CA VAL A 86 32.79 -20.65 -12.91
C VAL A 86 32.68 -19.19 -13.38
N VAL A 87 32.70 -18.95 -14.69
CA VAL A 87 32.53 -17.60 -15.25
C VAL A 87 31.16 -17.05 -14.89
N ALA A 88 30.08 -17.82 -15.04
CA ALA A 88 28.73 -17.39 -14.67
C ALA A 88 28.61 -17.04 -13.17
N VAL A 89 29.26 -17.81 -12.29
CA VAL A 89 29.30 -17.53 -10.85
C VAL A 89 30.11 -16.27 -10.56
N VAL A 90 31.27 -16.10 -11.17
CA VAL A 90 32.09 -14.88 -10.99
C VAL A 90 31.35 -13.65 -11.49
N VAL A 91 30.72 -13.73 -12.65
CA VAL A 91 29.89 -12.67 -13.21
C VAL A 91 28.71 -12.37 -12.29
N GLY A 92 28.00 -13.39 -11.81
CA GLY A 92 26.90 -13.22 -10.86
C GLY A 92 27.33 -12.58 -9.54
N LEU A 93 28.47 -12.99 -8.98
CA LEU A 93 29.05 -12.39 -7.78
C LEU A 93 29.47 -10.94 -8.01
N PHE A 94 29.98 -10.63 -9.21
CA PHE A 94 30.35 -9.28 -9.57
C PHE A 94 29.13 -8.36 -9.69
N PHE A 95 28.04 -8.80 -10.32
CA PHE A 95 26.77 -8.05 -10.33
C PHE A 95 26.18 -7.87 -8.92
N ALA A 96 26.25 -8.90 -8.07
CA ALA A 96 25.81 -8.79 -6.68
C ALA A 96 26.67 -7.78 -5.89
N PHE A 97 27.98 -7.79 -6.11
CA PHE A 97 28.90 -6.82 -5.53
C PHE A 97 28.62 -5.40 -6.03
N ASP A 98 28.36 -5.22 -7.32
CA ASP A 98 28.03 -3.93 -7.93
C ASP A 98 26.79 -3.30 -7.28
N HIS A 99 25.68 -4.04 -7.19
CA HIS A 99 24.48 -3.58 -6.51
C HIS A 99 24.73 -3.23 -5.04
N PHE A 100 25.46 -4.09 -4.32
CA PHE A 100 25.79 -3.84 -2.92
C PHE A 100 26.67 -2.59 -2.73
N ALA A 101 27.69 -2.41 -3.57
CA ALA A 101 28.60 -1.28 -3.49
C ALA A 101 27.89 0.04 -3.82
N THR A 102 27.10 0.06 -4.89
CA THR A 102 26.32 1.24 -5.29
C THR A 102 25.23 1.58 -4.26
N ASP A 103 24.55 0.58 -3.68
CA ASP A 103 23.63 0.82 -2.57
C ASP A 103 24.36 1.39 -1.34
N LEU A 104 25.53 0.85 -0.97
CA LEU A 104 26.34 1.38 0.14
C LEU A 104 26.73 2.85 -0.09
N MET A 105 27.09 3.23 -1.31
CA MET A 105 27.39 4.62 -1.67
C MET A 105 26.16 5.52 -1.49
N TRP A 106 24.97 5.05 -1.84
CA TRP A 106 23.71 5.79 -1.68
C TRP A 106 23.28 5.95 -0.22
N TYR A 107 23.31 4.87 0.57
CA TYR A 107 23.07 4.97 2.02
C TYR A 107 24.14 5.83 2.71
N GLY A 108 25.37 5.80 2.22
CA GLY A 108 26.47 6.69 2.63
C GLY A 108 26.16 8.16 2.41
N GLN A 109 25.68 8.51 1.22
CA GLN A 109 25.32 9.88 0.88
C GLN A 109 24.17 10.42 1.74
N LEU A 110 23.18 9.58 2.05
CA LEU A 110 22.03 9.96 2.89
C LEU A 110 22.32 9.93 4.40
N GLY A 111 23.43 9.34 4.85
CA GLY A 111 23.73 9.17 6.28
C GLY A 111 23.09 7.96 6.96
N PHE A 112 22.49 7.03 6.20
CA PHE A 112 21.77 5.84 6.71
C PHE A 112 22.59 4.54 6.60
N LEU A 113 23.93 4.62 6.58
CA LEU A 113 24.82 3.43 6.57
C LEU A 113 24.59 2.49 7.75
N SER A 114 24.19 3.04 8.90
CA SER A 114 23.86 2.26 10.10
C SER A 114 22.77 1.23 9.81
N VAL A 115 21.78 1.55 8.96
CA VAL A 115 20.69 0.64 8.58
C VAL A 115 21.24 -0.56 7.83
N VAL A 116 22.12 -0.33 6.85
CA VAL A 116 22.75 -1.39 6.05
C VAL A 116 23.60 -2.30 6.93
N TRP A 117 24.50 -1.73 7.73
CA TRP A 117 25.41 -2.51 8.56
C TRP A 117 24.68 -3.27 9.66
N THR A 118 23.68 -2.66 10.32
CA THR A 118 22.89 -3.33 11.35
C THR A 118 22.11 -4.50 10.75
N GLN A 119 21.46 -4.31 9.60
CA GLN A 119 20.78 -5.40 8.91
C GLN A 119 21.77 -6.49 8.46
N LEU A 120 22.90 -6.11 7.85
CA LEU A 120 23.89 -7.05 7.35
C LEU A 120 24.52 -7.86 8.48
N PHE A 121 25.00 -7.22 9.54
CA PHE A 121 25.59 -7.89 10.70
C PHE A 121 24.57 -8.77 11.42
N THR A 122 23.31 -8.34 11.52
CA THR A 122 22.25 -9.18 12.11
C THR A 122 21.96 -10.40 11.22
N LYS A 123 21.73 -10.19 9.91
CA LYS A 123 21.41 -11.26 8.96
C LYS A 123 22.56 -12.27 8.86
N VAL A 124 23.79 -11.79 8.65
CA VAL A 124 24.99 -12.63 8.54
C VAL A 124 25.36 -13.25 9.89
N GLY A 125 25.21 -12.50 10.99
CA GLY A 125 25.47 -12.98 12.34
C GLY A 125 24.53 -14.11 12.74
N LEU A 126 23.22 -13.96 12.51
CA LEU A 126 22.22 -15.00 12.75
C LEU A 126 22.45 -16.22 11.84
N TRP A 127 22.74 -15.97 10.56
CA TRP A 127 23.07 -17.01 9.60
C TRP A 127 24.28 -17.83 10.07
N LEU A 128 25.37 -17.17 10.44
CA LEU A 128 26.62 -17.80 10.87
C LEU A 128 26.43 -18.51 12.21
N ALA A 129 25.76 -17.87 13.18
CA ALA A 129 25.45 -18.47 14.47
C ALA A 129 24.67 -19.78 14.29
N TYR A 130 23.62 -19.76 13.47
CA TYR A 130 22.84 -20.97 13.19
C TYR A 130 23.60 -21.99 12.36
N ALA A 131 24.39 -21.58 11.36
CA ALA A 131 25.24 -22.48 10.58
C ALA A 131 26.24 -23.22 11.47
N VAL A 132 26.85 -22.52 12.44
CA VAL A 132 27.75 -23.10 13.43
C VAL A 132 27.01 -24.07 14.35
N LEU A 133 25.83 -23.68 14.87
CA LEU A 133 25.01 -24.57 15.70
C LEU A 133 24.58 -25.84 14.95
N MET A 134 24.16 -25.71 13.69
CA MET A 134 23.76 -26.82 12.81
C MET A 134 24.94 -27.73 12.50
N ALA A 135 26.09 -27.15 12.17
CA ALA A 135 27.31 -27.92 11.93
C ALA A 135 27.76 -28.65 13.20
N LEU A 136 27.68 -28.00 14.37
CA LEU A 136 28.05 -28.59 15.66
C LEU A 136 27.11 -29.75 16.02
N VAL A 137 25.78 -29.55 15.94
CA VAL A 137 24.79 -30.60 16.24
C VAL A 137 24.94 -31.79 15.29
N SER A 138 25.07 -31.53 13.99
CA SER A 138 25.24 -32.56 12.96
C SER A 138 26.56 -33.31 13.12
N TYR A 139 27.65 -32.59 13.41
CA TYR A 139 28.96 -33.17 13.67
C TYR A 139 29.00 -34.00 14.95
N CYS A 140 28.42 -33.49 16.04
CA CYS A 140 28.27 -34.22 17.30
C CYS A 140 27.47 -35.50 17.07
N SER A 141 26.36 -35.42 16.34
CA SER A 141 25.55 -36.59 15.98
C SER A 141 26.35 -37.60 15.15
N ALA A 142 27.00 -37.18 14.07
CA ALA A 142 27.82 -38.06 13.24
C ALA A 142 29.00 -38.67 14.03
N THR A 143 29.65 -37.89 14.90
CA THR A 143 30.79 -38.36 15.69
C THR A 143 30.38 -39.37 16.76
N LEU A 144 29.25 -39.14 17.44
CA LEU A 144 28.67 -40.12 18.36
C LEU A 144 28.30 -41.42 17.62
N ALA A 145 27.78 -41.32 16.39
CA ALA A 145 27.47 -42.47 15.57
C ALA A 145 28.73 -43.26 15.13
N ILE A 146 29.79 -42.54 14.74
CA ILE A 146 31.10 -43.13 14.39
C ILE A 146 31.73 -43.82 15.61
N ARG A 147 31.63 -43.24 16.81
CA ARG A 147 32.11 -43.87 18.06
C ARG A 147 31.26 -45.09 18.46
N ALA A 148 29.97 -45.07 18.14
CA ALA A 148 29.02 -46.14 18.42
C ALA A 148 29.11 -47.34 17.45
N ARG A 149 30.09 -47.33 16.54
CA ARG A 149 30.33 -48.37 15.54
C ARG A 149 30.59 -49.76 16.16
N PRO A 150 30.17 -50.87 15.52
CA PRO A 150 30.49 -52.24 15.96
C PRO A 150 31.98 -52.59 15.79
N ASP A 151 32.57 -53.30 16.75
CA ASP A 151 34.01 -53.60 16.81
C ASP A 151 34.53 -54.40 15.58
N ALA A 152 33.68 -55.18 14.92
CA ALA A 152 34.02 -56.00 13.75
C ALA A 152 34.17 -55.22 12.42
N SER A 153 34.39 -53.91 12.46
CA SER A 153 34.36 -53.08 11.24
C SER A 153 35.60 -52.24 10.97
N ASP A 154 36.54 -52.11 11.91
CA ASP A 154 37.88 -51.62 11.57
C ASP A 154 38.65 -52.72 10.82
N GLY A 155 38.53 -52.69 9.49
CA GLY A 155 39.25 -53.57 8.58
C GLY A 155 38.55 -54.90 8.33
N SER A 156 38.12 -55.09 7.08
CA SER A 156 37.58 -56.33 6.47
C SER A 156 36.15 -56.73 6.85
N THR A 157 35.22 -56.56 5.90
CA THR A 157 34.05 -57.44 5.82
C THR A 157 34.49 -58.70 5.09
N ILE A 158 34.77 -59.79 5.81
CA ILE A 158 34.94 -61.09 5.17
C ILE A 158 33.56 -61.54 4.70
N ARG A 159 33.30 -61.48 3.38
CA ARG A 159 32.19 -62.20 2.76
C ARG A 159 32.77 -63.45 2.11
N ILE A 160 32.46 -64.60 2.69
CA ILE A 160 32.78 -65.91 2.10
C ILE A 160 31.76 -66.15 0.99
N ASN A 161 32.22 -66.21 -0.25
CA ASN A 161 31.43 -66.59 -1.41
C ASN A 161 32.19 -67.72 -2.13
N GLY A 162 32.01 -68.96 -1.66
CA GLY A 162 32.86 -70.08 -2.08
C GLY A 162 34.33 -69.88 -1.66
N ASP A 163 35.28 -70.12 -2.58
CA ASP A 163 36.73 -70.13 -2.34
C ASP A 163 37.46 -68.78 -2.57
N VAL A 164 36.76 -67.66 -2.76
CA VAL A 164 37.39 -66.34 -2.99
C VAL A 164 37.06 -65.36 -1.86
N ILE A 165 38.09 -64.82 -1.22
CA ILE A 165 38.01 -63.78 -0.19
C ILE A 165 38.03 -62.41 -0.88
N GLU A 166 36.86 -61.79 -1.06
CA GLU A 166 36.79 -60.38 -1.51
C GLU A 166 36.85 -59.42 -0.31
N ILE A 167 37.93 -58.64 -0.24
CA ILE A 167 38.12 -57.59 0.78
C ILE A 167 37.43 -56.30 0.30
N GLY A 168 36.18 -56.09 0.70
CA GLY A 168 35.49 -54.81 0.53
C GLY A 168 36.08 -53.72 1.44
N LYS A 169 36.45 -52.56 0.88
CA LYS A 169 37.01 -51.42 1.63
C LYS A 169 35.90 -50.68 2.39
N SER A 170 35.81 -50.85 3.72
CA SER A 170 35.02 -49.96 4.57
C SER A 170 35.72 -48.60 4.75
N VAL A 171 34.96 -47.52 4.95
CA VAL A 171 35.52 -46.18 5.18
C VAL A 171 36.14 -46.15 6.59
N SER A 172 37.46 -45.94 6.68
CA SER A 172 38.18 -45.74 7.95
C SER A 172 37.53 -44.62 8.79
N SER A 173 37.49 -44.80 10.11
CA SER A 173 36.94 -43.84 11.08
C SER A 173 37.52 -42.42 10.96
N ALA A 174 38.81 -42.31 10.63
CA ALA A 174 39.47 -41.04 10.38
C ALA A 174 38.95 -40.34 9.11
N LYS A 175 38.70 -41.10 8.04
CA LYS A 175 38.10 -40.58 6.79
C LYS A 175 36.63 -40.22 6.98
N ALA A 176 35.86 -41.07 7.68
CA ALA A 176 34.46 -40.82 7.98
C ALA A 176 34.27 -39.54 8.83
N ARG A 177 35.15 -39.31 9.82
CA ARG A 177 35.10 -38.07 10.63
C ARG A 177 35.42 -36.83 9.80
N ARG A 178 36.39 -36.90 8.88
CA ARG A 178 36.71 -35.79 7.96
C ARG A 178 35.55 -35.49 7.02
N VAL A 179 34.92 -36.52 6.45
CA VAL A 179 33.72 -36.37 5.61
C VAL A 179 32.55 -35.80 6.42
N ALA A 180 32.35 -36.25 7.66
CA ALA A 180 31.31 -35.72 8.54
C ALA A 180 31.51 -34.22 8.84
N VAL A 181 32.74 -33.75 9.02
CA VAL A 181 33.03 -32.31 9.16
C VAL A 181 32.60 -31.54 7.91
N ILE A 182 32.99 -32.01 6.72
CA ILE A 182 32.67 -31.35 5.45
C ILE A 182 31.15 -31.31 5.20
N ILE A 183 30.46 -32.44 5.39
CA ILE A 183 29.00 -32.53 5.17
C ILE A 183 28.25 -31.71 6.23
N SER A 184 28.68 -31.73 7.49
CA SER A 184 28.04 -30.93 8.55
C SER A 184 28.24 -29.43 8.33
N ALA A 185 29.43 -29.02 7.89
CA ALA A 185 29.70 -27.64 7.51
C ALA A 185 28.85 -27.20 6.30
N LEU A 186 28.76 -28.05 5.27
CA LEU A 186 27.92 -27.78 4.10
C LEU A 186 26.44 -27.68 4.47
N ALA A 187 25.94 -28.60 5.29
CA ALA A 187 24.56 -28.53 5.79
C ALA A 187 24.33 -27.28 6.63
N GLY A 188 25.27 -26.90 7.51
CA GLY A 188 25.20 -25.65 8.26
C GLY A 188 25.07 -24.43 7.35
N LEU A 189 25.91 -24.33 6.32
CA LEU A 189 25.88 -23.23 5.35
C LEU A 189 24.56 -23.16 4.57
N LEU A 190 24.04 -24.31 4.11
CA LEU A 190 22.81 -24.40 3.33
C LEU A 190 21.57 -24.07 4.17
N PHE A 191 21.45 -24.69 5.36
CA PHE A 191 20.28 -24.52 6.21
C PHE A 191 20.32 -23.24 7.06
N GLY A 192 21.49 -22.63 7.25
CA GLY A 192 21.61 -21.31 7.89
C GLY A 192 20.86 -20.21 7.17
N ALA A 193 20.74 -20.29 5.84
CA ALA A 193 20.16 -19.23 5.01
C ALA A 193 18.70 -18.90 5.37
N GLN A 194 17.97 -19.82 5.99
CA GLN A 194 16.55 -19.69 6.32
C GLN A 194 16.26 -18.55 7.32
N PHE A 195 17.22 -18.18 8.19
CA PHE A 195 17.02 -17.15 9.23
C PHE A 195 17.18 -15.71 8.72
N ASN A 196 17.68 -15.53 7.50
CA ASN A 196 17.88 -14.20 6.90
C ASN A 196 16.56 -13.41 6.74
N ALA A 197 15.44 -14.11 6.49
CA ALA A 197 14.15 -13.48 6.22
C ALA A 197 13.49 -12.83 7.46
N ASN A 198 13.82 -13.26 8.68
CA ASN A 198 13.08 -12.89 9.90
C ASN A 198 13.94 -12.14 10.94
N TRP A 199 15.01 -11.47 10.49
CA TRP A 199 15.93 -10.72 11.35
C TRP A 199 15.22 -9.71 12.27
N ALA A 200 14.16 -9.06 11.76
CA ALA A 200 13.38 -8.07 12.49
C ALA A 200 12.74 -8.65 13.77
N GLN A 201 12.16 -9.85 13.70
CA GLN A 201 11.52 -10.50 14.85
C GLN A 201 12.51 -10.77 15.99
N ILE A 202 13.75 -11.15 15.64
CA ILE A 202 14.81 -11.38 16.64
C ILE A 202 15.26 -10.06 17.27
N LEU A 203 15.48 -9.02 16.49
CA LEU A 203 15.88 -7.72 17.05
C LEU A 203 14.79 -7.14 17.93
N LEU A 204 13.53 -7.21 17.51
CA LEU A 204 12.39 -6.76 18.29
C LEU A 204 12.25 -7.53 19.61
N MET A 205 12.46 -8.85 19.62
CA MET A 205 12.45 -9.65 20.85
C MET A 205 13.48 -9.17 21.88
N PHE A 206 14.70 -8.80 21.44
CA PHE A 206 15.75 -8.32 22.33
C PHE A 206 15.64 -6.83 22.70
N ASN A 207 14.83 -6.06 21.95
CA ASN A 207 14.60 -4.63 22.16
C ASN A 207 13.14 -4.36 22.54
N ALA A 208 12.47 -5.34 23.16
CA ALA A 208 11.06 -5.29 23.49
C ALA A 208 10.73 -4.12 24.42
N GLN A 209 9.60 -3.46 24.16
CA GLN A 209 9.08 -2.35 24.96
C GLN A 209 7.73 -2.74 25.58
N PRO A 210 7.41 -2.25 26.79
CA PRO A 210 6.09 -2.50 27.37
C PRO A 210 5.02 -1.67 26.66
N PHE A 211 3.86 -2.26 26.40
CA PHE A 211 2.67 -1.54 25.96
C PHE A 211 1.94 -0.86 27.12
N GLY A 212 2.11 -1.37 28.35
CA GLY A 212 1.40 -0.88 29.53
C GLY A 212 -0.04 -1.38 29.65
N VAL A 213 -0.49 -2.19 28.69
CA VAL A 213 -1.79 -2.84 28.65
C VAL A 213 -1.58 -4.34 28.69
N LYS A 214 -2.30 -5.02 29.57
CA LYS A 214 -2.22 -6.47 29.76
C LYS A 214 -3.37 -7.18 29.08
N ASP A 215 -3.09 -8.37 28.59
CA ASP A 215 -4.11 -9.23 28.00
C ASP A 215 -5.08 -9.75 29.10
N PRO A 216 -6.41 -9.78 28.85
CA PRO A 216 -7.37 -10.22 29.84
C PRO A 216 -7.36 -11.72 30.17
N GLN A 217 -6.63 -12.55 29.41
CA GLN A 217 -6.68 -14.01 29.54
C GLN A 217 -5.53 -14.59 30.37
N PHE A 218 -4.30 -14.12 30.14
CA PHE A 218 -3.07 -14.57 30.79
C PHE A 218 -2.43 -13.48 31.66
N GLY A 219 -2.85 -12.22 31.56
CA GLY A 219 -2.34 -11.11 32.37
C GLY A 219 -0.91 -10.68 31.99
N LEU A 220 -0.46 -11.01 30.78
CA LEU A 220 0.82 -10.63 30.21
C LEU A 220 0.69 -9.29 29.48
N ASP A 221 1.75 -8.48 29.48
CA ASP A 221 1.77 -7.24 28.71
C ASP A 221 1.69 -7.53 27.21
N ASN A 222 0.95 -6.70 26.45
CA ASN A 222 0.79 -6.88 25.01
C ASN A 222 2.14 -6.89 24.25
N GLY A 223 3.19 -6.28 24.81
CA GLY A 223 4.56 -6.34 24.30
C GLY A 223 5.16 -7.74 24.27
N PHE A 224 4.70 -8.67 25.12
CA PHE A 224 5.07 -10.09 25.01
C PHE A 224 4.62 -10.68 23.67
N TYR A 225 3.39 -10.37 23.24
CA TYR A 225 2.82 -10.92 22.00
C TYR A 225 3.41 -10.25 20.76
N VAL A 226 3.59 -8.93 20.80
CA VAL A 226 4.13 -8.16 19.67
C VAL A 226 5.62 -8.39 19.45
N PHE A 227 6.43 -8.44 20.51
CA PHE A 227 7.89 -8.50 20.40
C PHE A 227 8.48 -9.88 20.69
N ILE A 228 8.04 -10.55 21.77
CA ILE A 228 8.75 -11.71 22.32
C ILE A 228 8.26 -13.02 21.68
N LEU A 229 6.95 -13.21 21.58
CA LEU A 229 6.34 -14.45 21.11
C LEU A 229 6.76 -14.83 19.68
N PRO A 230 6.82 -13.92 18.68
CA PRO A 230 7.29 -14.25 17.34
C PRO A 230 8.76 -14.72 17.35
N GLY A 231 9.61 -14.03 18.12
CA GLY A 231 11.01 -14.41 18.31
C GLY A 231 11.16 -15.78 18.96
N LEU A 232 10.41 -16.09 20.02
CA LEU A 232 10.42 -17.40 20.69
C LEU A 232 9.96 -18.53 19.77
N LYS A 233 8.89 -18.32 18.99
CA LYS A 233 8.43 -19.30 18.00
C LYS A 233 9.48 -19.58 16.94
N LEU A 234 10.18 -18.54 16.49
CA LEU A 234 11.27 -18.67 15.54
C LEU A 234 12.48 -19.40 16.12
N VAL A 235 12.84 -19.15 17.38
CA VAL A 235 13.88 -19.92 18.08
C VAL A 235 13.46 -21.38 18.26
N ALA A 236 12.21 -21.65 18.63
CA ALA A 236 11.71 -23.01 18.80
C ALA A 236 11.68 -23.80 17.48
N SER A 237 11.31 -23.16 16.36
CA SER A 237 11.39 -23.77 15.04
C SER A 237 12.84 -24.04 14.61
N ALA A 238 13.76 -23.11 14.90
CA ALA A 238 15.20 -23.27 14.71
C ALA A 238 15.75 -24.50 15.45
N VAL A 239 15.46 -24.61 16.75
CA VAL A 239 15.91 -25.73 17.58
C VAL A 239 15.31 -27.04 17.08
N THR A 240 14.02 -27.05 16.70
CA THR A 240 13.38 -28.25 16.14
C THR A 240 14.11 -28.75 14.90
N MET A 241 14.47 -27.85 13.99
CA MET A 241 15.20 -28.18 12.77
C MET A 241 16.62 -28.68 13.05
N LEU A 242 17.34 -28.08 14.02
CA LEU A 242 18.64 -28.57 14.50
C LEU A 242 18.55 -30.02 14.99
N LEU A 243 17.54 -30.34 15.80
CA LEU A 243 17.34 -31.68 16.36
C LEU A 243 16.94 -32.69 15.28
N LEU A 244 16.09 -32.30 14.32
CA LEU A 244 15.75 -33.13 13.16
C LEU A 244 16.97 -33.44 12.29
N ALA A 245 17.84 -32.45 12.04
CA ALA A 245 19.12 -32.68 11.37
C ALA A 245 19.98 -33.68 12.17
N GLY A 246 20.02 -33.54 13.50
CA GLY A 246 20.66 -34.52 14.40
C GLY A 246 20.18 -35.95 14.17
N ILE A 247 18.87 -36.17 13.99
CA ILE A 247 18.29 -37.47 13.64
C ILE A 247 18.77 -37.96 12.28
N VAL A 248 18.65 -37.11 11.24
CA VAL A 248 19.01 -37.48 9.87
C VAL A 248 20.49 -37.85 9.78
N PHE A 249 21.38 -37.02 10.32
CA PHE A 249 22.81 -37.27 10.34
C PHE A 249 23.17 -38.52 11.15
N SER A 250 22.46 -38.77 12.26
CA SER A 250 22.61 -40.02 13.03
C SER A 250 22.28 -41.22 12.15
N ILE A 251 21.11 -41.22 11.48
CA ILE A 251 20.66 -42.34 10.64
C ILE A 251 21.64 -42.57 9.48
N VAL A 252 21.97 -41.53 8.72
CA VAL A 252 22.87 -41.62 7.56
C VAL A 252 24.24 -42.15 7.99
N THR A 253 24.80 -41.62 9.09
CA THR A 253 26.11 -42.07 9.58
C THR A 253 26.06 -43.51 10.07
N HIS A 254 25.00 -43.92 10.77
CA HIS A 254 24.83 -45.32 11.19
C HIS A 254 24.64 -46.27 10.00
N VAL A 255 23.99 -45.85 8.92
CA VAL A 255 23.91 -46.64 7.67
C VAL A 255 25.31 -46.78 7.04
N MET A 256 26.04 -45.67 6.89
CA MET A 256 27.39 -45.68 6.29
C MET A 256 28.41 -46.48 7.10
N MET A 257 28.35 -46.42 8.43
CA MET A 257 29.27 -47.14 9.33
C MET A 257 28.83 -48.58 9.63
N GLY A 258 27.72 -49.04 9.03
CA GLY A 258 27.20 -50.39 9.19
C GLY A 258 26.57 -50.67 10.56
N GLY A 259 26.17 -49.63 11.29
CA GLY A 259 25.34 -49.68 12.49
C GLY A 259 23.84 -49.91 12.20
N ILE A 260 23.41 -49.56 10.97
CA ILE A 260 22.15 -49.96 10.34
C ILE A 260 22.51 -50.68 9.04
N ARG A 261 22.11 -51.95 8.89
CA ARG A 261 22.41 -52.75 7.67
C ARG A 261 21.14 -53.26 7.03
N LEU A 262 21.04 -53.11 5.71
CA LEU A 262 20.12 -53.87 4.85
C LEU A 262 20.85 -55.11 4.34
N THR A 263 20.43 -56.31 4.73
CA THR A 263 21.05 -57.59 4.35
C THR A 263 20.11 -58.41 3.48
N MET A 264 20.59 -58.98 2.37
CA MET A 264 19.81 -59.96 1.60
C MET A 264 19.58 -61.23 2.44
N PRO A 265 18.37 -61.80 2.43
CA PRO A 265 18.04 -62.95 3.26
C PRO A 265 18.68 -64.20 2.66
N VAL A 266 19.83 -64.60 3.19
CA VAL A 266 20.41 -65.93 2.91
C VAL A 266 20.47 -66.67 4.24
N HIS A 267 19.93 -67.89 4.29
CA HIS A 267 19.82 -68.73 5.50
C HIS A 267 18.96 -68.16 6.65
N GLY A 268 17.77 -67.62 6.36
CA GLY A 268 16.81 -67.22 7.39
C GLY A 268 17.17 -65.97 8.21
N ARG A 269 18.27 -65.28 7.86
CA ARG A 269 18.69 -64.01 8.47
C ARG A 269 17.84 -62.84 7.96
N GLY A 270 17.53 -61.89 8.85
CA GLY A 270 16.61 -60.78 8.61
C GLY A 270 17.10 -59.77 7.56
N LEU A 271 16.18 -58.95 7.03
CA LEU A 271 16.44 -57.92 6.01
C LEU A 271 17.05 -56.63 6.58
N PHE A 272 16.89 -56.36 7.88
CA PHE A 272 17.24 -55.11 8.54
C PHE A 272 17.81 -55.37 9.94
N SER A 273 18.98 -54.80 10.26
CA SER A 273 19.59 -54.90 11.60
C SER A 273 20.08 -53.54 12.09
N ILE A 274 19.75 -53.19 13.34
CA ILE A 274 20.18 -51.94 14.00
C ILE A 274 20.85 -52.26 15.34
N THR A 275 22.06 -51.74 15.54
CA THR A 275 22.81 -51.91 16.80
C THR A 275 22.17 -51.18 17.98
N ALA A 276 22.37 -51.69 19.20
CA ALA A 276 21.85 -51.07 20.43
C ALA A 276 22.36 -49.64 20.69
N ARG A 277 23.57 -49.29 20.22
CA ARG A 277 24.12 -47.94 20.35
C ARG A 277 23.48 -46.96 19.36
N ALA A 278 23.28 -47.38 18.10
CA ALA A 278 22.57 -46.60 17.07
C ALA A 278 21.14 -46.28 17.49
N ARG A 279 20.46 -47.29 18.04
CA ARG A 279 19.09 -47.19 18.51
C ARG A 279 18.93 -46.21 19.67
N ARG A 280 19.85 -46.25 20.65
CA ARG A 280 19.90 -45.29 21.77
C ARG A 280 20.12 -43.87 21.30
N GLN A 281 21.04 -43.64 20.37
CA GLN A 281 21.29 -42.31 19.84
C GLN A 281 20.06 -41.73 19.11
N ILE A 282 19.46 -42.49 18.19
CA ILE A 282 18.26 -42.04 17.46
C ILE A 282 17.09 -41.79 18.42
N ALA A 283 16.92 -42.63 19.44
CA ALA A 283 15.90 -42.46 20.47
C ALA A 283 16.08 -41.17 21.29
N ILE A 284 17.31 -40.82 21.67
CA ILE A 284 17.59 -39.58 22.40
C ILE A 284 17.24 -38.36 21.55
N TRP A 285 17.67 -38.34 20.29
CA TRP A 285 17.32 -37.24 19.38
C TRP A 285 15.81 -37.14 19.18
N LEU A 286 15.11 -38.26 18.99
CA LEU A 286 13.65 -38.29 18.87
C LEU A 286 12.96 -37.72 20.11
N MET A 287 13.39 -38.11 21.31
CA MET A 287 12.84 -37.58 22.57
C MET A 287 13.06 -36.07 22.70
N LEU A 288 14.25 -35.57 22.37
CA LEU A 288 14.55 -34.13 22.40
C LEU A 288 13.69 -33.37 21.37
N THR A 289 13.55 -33.89 20.15
CA THR A 289 12.70 -33.27 19.11
C THR A 289 11.25 -33.20 19.58
N MET A 290 10.72 -34.28 20.17
CA MET A 290 9.35 -34.32 20.70
C MET A 290 9.17 -33.38 21.90
N LEU A 291 10.21 -33.19 22.71
CA LEU A 291 10.20 -32.22 23.81
C LEU A 291 10.08 -30.78 23.29
N VAL A 292 10.93 -30.40 22.33
CA VAL A 292 10.88 -29.06 21.74
C VAL A 292 9.58 -28.86 20.95
N TRP A 293 9.06 -29.90 20.30
CA TRP A 293 7.76 -29.82 19.65
C TRP A 293 6.62 -29.57 20.66
N GLY A 294 6.66 -30.21 21.83
CA GLY A 294 5.76 -29.92 22.95
C GLY A 294 5.88 -28.46 23.42
N VAL A 295 7.11 -27.93 23.58
CA VAL A 295 7.33 -26.51 23.92
C VAL A 295 6.75 -25.58 22.84
N SER A 296 6.94 -25.90 21.56
CA SER A 296 6.35 -25.13 20.45
C SER A 296 4.83 -25.12 20.50
N GLN A 297 4.18 -26.21 20.91
CA GLN A 297 2.73 -26.25 21.13
C GLN A 297 2.31 -25.35 22.29
N VAL A 298 3.07 -25.32 23.40
CA VAL A 298 2.83 -24.38 24.52
C VAL A 298 2.96 -22.93 24.07
N LEU A 299 3.99 -22.60 23.26
CA LEU A 299 4.10 -21.25 22.68
C LEU A 299 2.92 -20.93 21.76
N GLY A 300 2.37 -21.94 21.07
CA GLY A 300 1.16 -21.82 20.26
C GLY A 300 -0.05 -21.34 21.06
N VAL A 301 -0.19 -21.74 22.33
CA VAL A 301 -1.31 -21.37 23.21
C VAL A 301 -1.49 -19.85 23.33
N PHE A 302 -0.40 -19.09 23.41
CA PHE A 302 -0.47 -17.64 23.51
C PHE A 302 -0.94 -17.00 22.20
N ALA A 303 -0.67 -17.63 21.07
CA ALA A 303 -1.05 -17.11 19.77
C ALA A 303 -2.54 -17.24 19.47
N GLN A 304 -3.29 -18.07 20.22
CA GLN A 304 -4.74 -18.15 20.10
C GLN A 304 -5.43 -16.79 20.33
N LEU A 305 -4.77 -15.84 21.02
CA LEU A 305 -5.31 -14.50 21.21
C LEU A 305 -5.22 -13.59 19.98
N THR A 306 -4.49 -13.98 18.93
CA THR A 306 -4.32 -13.19 17.71
C THR A 306 -4.86 -13.91 16.47
N VAL A 307 -5.47 -15.09 16.66
CA VAL A 307 -6.09 -15.86 15.57
C VAL A 307 -7.39 -15.18 15.17
N GLU A 308 -7.57 -15.01 13.87
CA GLU A 308 -8.83 -14.56 13.28
C GLU A 308 -9.88 -15.67 13.32
N GLY A 309 -11.03 -15.40 13.94
CA GLY A 309 -12.20 -16.26 13.91
C GLY A 309 -13.29 -15.72 12.99
N ASP A 310 -14.45 -16.40 12.97
CA ASP A 310 -15.55 -16.08 12.06
C ASP A 310 -16.14 -14.67 12.25
N ARG A 311 -16.11 -14.15 13.48
CA ARG A 311 -16.74 -12.87 13.84
C ARG A 311 -15.79 -11.86 14.46
N ILE A 312 -14.87 -12.34 15.28
CA ILE A 312 -13.89 -11.52 15.99
C ILE A 312 -12.51 -12.16 15.89
N THR A 313 -11.48 -11.33 16.00
CA THR A 313 -10.10 -11.80 16.20
C THR A 313 -9.83 -12.01 17.68
N GLY A 314 -9.24 -13.14 18.02
CA GLY A 314 -8.91 -13.53 19.39
C GLY A 314 -9.59 -14.81 19.85
N ALA A 315 -9.29 -15.22 21.08
CA ALA A 315 -9.78 -16.50 21.60
C ALA A 315 -11.25 -16.39 22.03
N SER A 316 -12.12 -17.13 21.32
CA SER A 316 -13.54 -17.33 21.66
C SER A 316 -13.75 -18.18 22.91
N TYR A 317 -15.00 -18.36 23.34
CA TYR A 317 -15.32 -19.23 24.47
C TYR A 317 -14.82 -20.66 24.24
N THR A 318 -15.06 -21.23 23.06
CA THR A 318 -14.59 -22.59 22.74
C THR A 318 -13.05 -22.66 22.73
N ALA A 319 -12.38 -21.63 22.19
CA ALA A 319 -10.91 -21.59 22.19
C ALA A 319 -10.34 -21.51 23.61
N THR A 320 -10.98 -20.78 24.53
CA THR A 320 -10.49 -20.63 25.91
C THR A 320 -10.80 -21.82 26.80
N HIS A 321 -11.97 -22.45 26.65
CA HIS A 321 -12.41 -23.54 27.53
C HIS A 321 -12.07 -24.94 27.01
N ALA A 322 -11.86 -25.10 25.70
CA ALA A 322 -11.41 -26.35 25.10
C ALA A 322 -10.04 -26.21 24.45
N GLY A 323 -9.83 -25.20 23.60
CA GLY A 323 -8.59 -25.03 22.83
C GLY A 323 -7.32 -24.92 23.70
N ILE A 324 -7.26 -23.91 24.57
CA ILE A 324 -6.10 -23.61 25.41
C ILE A 324 -5.73 -24.77 26.35
N PRO A 325 -6.65 -25.30 27.20
CA PRO A 325 -6.33 -26.41 28.09
C PRO A 325 -5.88 -27.67 27.34
N PHE A 326 -6.52 -27.98 26.21
CA PHE A 326 -6.19 -29.19 25.46
C PHE A 326 -4.92 -29.07 24.65
N ALA A 327 -4.57 -27.88 24.16
CA ALA A 327 -3.26 -27.64 23.58
C ALA A 327 -2.13 -27.92 24.59
N LEU A 328 -2.32 -27.56 25.86
CA LEU A 328 -1.38 -27.91 26.94
C LEU A 328 -1.34 -29.43 27.22
N LEU A 329 -2.48 -30.10 27.25
CA LEU A 329 -2.53 -31.56 27.39
C LEU A 329 -1.86 -32.26 26.21
N MET A 330 -2.07 -31.77 24.99
CA MET A 330 -1.45 -32.28 23.77
C MET A 330 0.07 -32.11 23.77
N ALA A 331 0.55 -30.97 24.28
CA ALA A 331 1.98 -30.75 24.50
C ALA A 331 2.57 -31.81 25.44
N GLY A 332 1.90 -32.06 26.58
CA GLY A 332 2.29 -33.12 27.51
C GLY A 332 2.26 -34.52 26.87
N LEU A 333 1.20 -34.82 26.11
CA LEU A 333 1.03 -36.11 25.42
C LEU A 333 2.09 -36.33 24.34
N THR A 334 2.48 -35.28 23.61
CA THR A 334 3.57 -35.33 22.62
C THR A 334 4.91 -35.65 23.28
N VAL A 335 5.20 -35.04 24.43
CA VAL A 335 6.41 -35.37 25.21
C VAL A 335 6.36 -36.83 25.69
N VAL A 336 5.24 -37.27 26.24
CA VAL A 336 5.05 -38.66 26.71
C VAL A 336 5.18 -39.66 25.55
N LEU A 337 4.59 -39.38 24.39
CA LEU A 337 4.73 -40.18 23.19
C LEU A 337 6.20 -40.26 22.76
N GLY A 338 6.91 -39.13 22.76
CA GLY A 338 8.35 -39.09 22.49
C GLY A 338 9.15 -39.99 23.43
N VAL A 339 8.85 -39.95 24.73
CA VAL A 339 9.49 -40.82 25.74
C VAL A 339 9.14 -42.29 25.52
N ILE A 340 7.88 -42.63 25.28
CA ILE A 340 7.44 -44.01 25.01
C ILE A 340 8.12 -44.56 23.77
N LEU A 341 8.11 -43.81 22.66
CA LEU A 341 8.77 -44.20 21.41
C LEU A 341 10.29 -44.26 21.59
N GLY A 342 10.88 -43.34 22.35
CA GLY A 342 12.29 -43.33 22.68
C GLY A 342 12.70 -44.58 23.48
N ILE A 343 11.99 -44.89 24.57
CA ILE A 343 12.25 -46.07 25.40
C ILE A 343 11.97 -47.36 24.63
N TRP A 344 10.87 -47.42 23.86
CA TRP A 344 10.56 -48.55 23.00
C TRP A 344 11.69 -48.78 22.01
N LEU A 345 12.12 -47.71 21.32
CA LEU A 345 13.25 -47.77 20.41
C LEU A 345 14.45 -48.30 21.20
N MET A 346 14.87 -47.74 22.34
CA MET A 346 16.01 -48.27 23.12
C MET A 346 15.90 -49.77 23.51
N ARG A 347 14.72 -50.25 23.91
CA ARG A 347 14.49 -51.60 24.45
C ARG A 347 14.07 -52.64 23.41
N SER A 348 13.70 -52.26 22.19
CA SER A 348 13.15 -53.18 21.20
C SER A 348 14.23 -54.12 20.64
N HIS A 349 14.27 -55.37 21.10
CA HIS A 349 15.10 -56.43 20.52
C HIS A 349 14.54 -57.02 19.21
N ALA A 350 13.38 -56.56 18.75
CA ALA A 350 12.76 -57.03 17.50
C ALA A 350 13.56 -56.72 16.22
N LEU A 351 14.59 -55.88 16.35
CA LEU A 351 15.55 -55.52 15.30
C LEU A 351 16.92 -56.21 15.49
N GLU A 352 17.02 -57.12 16.46
CA GLU A 352 18.20 -57.93 16.77
C GLU A 352 17.91 -59.43 16.57
N GLY A 353 18.82 -60.12 15.89
CA GLY A 353 18.92 -61.59 15.94
C GLY A 353 18.47 -62.34 14.69
N SER A 354 19.13 -63.48 14.47
CA SER A 354 18.85 -64.49 13.44
C SER A 354 17.73 -65.41 13.91
N VAL A 355 16.48 -65.14 13.52
CA VAL A 355 15.31 -65.99 13.85
C VAL A 355 14.52 -66.32 12.58
N PRO A 356 14.01 -67.58 12.40
CA PRO A 356 13.30 -68.02 11.21
C PRO A 356 12.11 -67.12 10.81
N ALA A 357 11.86 -67.00 9.50
CA ALA A 357 10.91 -66.03 8.92
C ALA A 357 9.46 -66.12 9.46
N GLY A 358 8.96 -67.32 9.76
CA GLY A 358 7.59 -67.54 10.27
C GLY A 358 7.35 -67.07 11.71
N VAL A 359 8.37 -67.12 12.58
CA VAL A 359 8.29 -66.62 13.96
C VAL A 359 8.50 -65.09 14.00
N ARG A 360 9.24 -64.56 13.02
CA ARG A 360 9.57 -63.14 12.86
C ARG A 360 8.37 -62.27 12.51
N ALA A 361 7.46 -62.73 11.65
CA ALA A 361 6.25 -61.97 11.33
C ALA A 361 5.42 -61.72 12.61
N LYS A 362 5.16 -62.75 13.42
CA LYS A 362 4.44 -62.63 14.70
C LYS A 362 5.21 -61.81 15.75
N ALA A 363 6.53 -61.98 15.87
CA ALA A 363 7.35 -61.24 16.84
C ALA A 363 7.57 -59.77 16.45
N ALA A 364 7.79 -59.48 15.17
CA ALA A 364 7.90 -58.12 14.64
C ALA A 364 6.57 -57.40 14.72
N LEU A 365 5.44 -58.04 14.33
CA LEU A 365 4.11 -57.50 14.57
C LEU A 365 3.91 -57.20 16.07
N LYS A 366 4.25 -58.14 16.97
CA LYS A 366 4.13 -57.93 18.43
C LYS A 366 4.99 -56.78 18.97
N ALA A 367 6.17 -56.53 18.40
CA ALA A 367 7.03 -55.44 18.82
C ALA A 367 6.63 -54.08 18.24
N TRP A 368 6.09 -54.05 17.02
CA TRP A 368 5.50 -52.84 16.42
C TRP A 368 4.14 -52.48 17.02
N ARG A 369 3.49 -53.40 17.74
CA ARG A 369 2.25 -53.09 18.47
C ARG A 369 2.40 -51.90 19.41
N THR A 370 3.48 -51.79 20.20
CA THR A 370 3.66 -50.67 21.14
C THR A 370 3.75 -49.29 20.47
N PRO A 371 4.63 -49.04 19.48
CA PRO A 371 4.67 -47.74 18.81
C PRO A 371 3.41 -47.48 17.99
N VAL A 372 2.86 -48.49 17.30
CA VAL A 372 1.61 -48.33 16.54
C VAL A 372 0.44 -47.99 17.47
N ILE A 373 0.30 -48.67 18.61
CA ILE A 373 -0.74 -48.38 19.60
C ILE A 373 -0.49 -47.02 20.24
N ALA A 374 0.74 -46.67 20.63
CA ALA A 374 1.04 -45.37 21.25
C ALA A 374 0.74 -44.21 20.29
N ILE A 375 1.14 -44.33 19.02
CA ILE A 375 0.85 -43.35 17.98
C ILE A 375 -0.65 -43.32 17.70
N ALA A 376 -1.30 -44.47 17.46
CA ALA A 376 -2.73 -44.53 17.18
C ALA A 376 -3.58 -44.00 18.35
N ALA A 377 -3.22 -44.31 19.60
CA ALA A 377 -3.87 -43.79 20.79
C ALA A 377 -3.64 -42.28 20.92
N THR A 378 -2.41 -41.79 20.70
CA THR A 378 -2.13 -40.35 20.72
C THR A 378 -2.89 -39.61 19.63
N LEU A 379 -2.97 -40.16 18.41
CA LEU A 379 -3.74 -39.60 17.31
C LEU A 379 -5.25 -39.63 17.59
N ALA A 380 -5.76 -40.72 18.18
CA ALA A 380 -7.16 -40.80 18.58
C ALA A 380 -7.49 -39.77 19.68
N ILE A 381 -6.64 -39.65 20.70
CA ILE A 381 -6.78 -38.62 21.75
C ILE A 381 -6.66 -37.22 21.14
N ALA A 382 -5.70 -36.99 20.26
CA ALA A 382 -5.53 -35.72 19.57
C ALA A 382 -6.79 -35.34 18.79
N LEU A 383 -7.31 -36.26 17.97
CA LEU A 383 -8.54 -36.05 17.21
C LEU A 383 -9.73 -35.70 18.13
N VAL A 384 -9.85 -36.39 19.26
CA VAL A 384 -10.89 -36.11 20.25
C VAL A 384 -10.70 -34.73 20.87
N LEU A 385 -9.50 -34.41 21.34
CA LEU A 385 -9.19 -33.17 22.05
C LEU A 385 -9.22 -31.94 21.13
N THR A 386 -8.71 -32.02 19.91
CA THR A 386 -8.60 -30.84 19.01
C THR A 386 -9.75 -30.73 18.02
N GLY A 387 -10.51 -31.80 17.79
CA GLY A 387 -11.61 -31.81 16.81
C GLY A 387 -12.97 -32.06 17.45
N ILE A 388 -13.17 -33.26 18.00
CA ILE A 388 -14.50 -33.71 18.44
C ILE A 388 -15.00 -32.89 19.62
N TRP A 389 -14.21 -32.72 20.68
CA TRP A 389 -14.67 -32.02 21.88
C TRP A 389 -14.93 -30.52 21.66
N PRO A 390 -14.05 -29.73 21.01
CA PRO A 390 -14.38 -28.35 20.66
C PRO A 390 -15.66 -28.25 19.84
N ALA A 391 -15.89 -29.16 18.89
CA ALA A 391 -17.12 -29.20 18.11
C ALA A 391 -18.36 -29.50 18.97
N LEU A 392 -18.25 -30.39 19.98
CA LEU A 392 -19.33 -30.66 20.92
C LEU A 392 -19.63 -29.45 21.81
N VAL A 393 -18.59 -28.78 22.34
CA VAL A 393 -18.75 -27.55 23.14
C VAL A 393 -19.39 -26.46 22.29
N GLN A 394 -18.91 -26.25 21.06
CA GLN A 394 -19.49 -25.29 20.13
C GLN A 394 -20.97 -25.62 19.86
N ARG A 395 -21.28 -26.88 19.52
CA ARG A 395 -22.63 -27.29 19.11
C ARG A 395 -23.66 -27.26 20.23
N PHE A 396 -23.29 -27.71 21.43
CA PHE A 396 -24.24 -27.95 22.52
C PHE A 396 -24.22 -26.88 23.61
N ARG A 397 -23.17 -26.07 23.72
CA ARG A 397 -23.06 -25.03 24.75
C ARG A 397 -23.00 -23.62 24.18
N VAL A 398 -22.20 -23.40 23.13
CA VAL A 398 -22.01 -22.06 22.54
C VAL A 398 -23.16 -21.71 21.62
N LEU A 399 -23.38 -22.43 20.52
CA LEU A 399 -24.42 -22.09 19.53
C LEU A 399 -25.83 -21.84 20.12
N PRO A 400 -26.31 -22.59 21.14
CA PRO A 400 -27.61 -22.31 21.74
C PRO A 400 -27.67 -21.01 22.56
N ASN A 401 -26.55 -20.55 23.11
CA ASN A 401 -26.45 -19.40 24.02
C ASN A 401 -25.32 -18.44 23.60
N GLU A 402 -25.08 -18.30 22.29
CA GLU A 402 -23.84 -17.75 21.76
C GLU A 402 -23.64 -16.30 22.18
N GLN A 403 -24.71 -15.51 22.16
CA GLN A 403 -24.70 -14.11 22.59
C GLN A 403 -24.19 -13.96 24.04
N GLU A 404 -24.73 -14.74 24.99
CA GLU A 404 -24.35 -14.65 26.39
C GLU A 404 -22.92 -15.17 26.62
N VAL A 405 -22.60 -16.32 26.01
CA VAL A 405 -21.36 -17.05 26.24
C VAL A 405 -20.15 -16.38 25.57
N GLU A 406 -20.34 -15.77 24.39
CA GLU A 406 -19.29 -15.06 23.66
C GLU A 406 -19.17 -13.57 24.02
N SER A 407 -20.16 -13.00 24.73
CA SER A 407 -20.21 -11.57 25.08
C SER A 407 -18.90 -11.03 25.68
N ALA A 408 -18.30 -11.77 26.62
CA ALA A 408 -17.07 -11.37 27.27
C ALA A 408 -15.88 -11.32 26.30
N TYR A 409 -15.80 -12.21 25.32
CA TYR A 409 -14.71 -12.25 24.34
C TYR A 409 -14.90 -11.20 23.24
N ILE A 410 -16.16 -10.96 22.85
CA ILE A 410 -16.52 -9.85 21.98
C ILE A 410 -16.15 -8.52 22.64
N GLN A 411 -16.46 -8.32 23.92
CA GLN A 411 -16.09 -7.09 24.63
C GLN A 411 -14.58 -6.90 24.67
N ARG A 412 -13.81 -7.96 24.98
CA ARG A 412 -12.33 -7.89 24.93
C ARG A 412 -11.81 -7.49 23.55
N ASN A 413 -12.45 -7.99 22.49
CA ASN A 413 -12.09 -7.63 21.12
C ASN A 413 -12.46 -6.19 20.77
N ILE A 414 -13.62 -5.69 21.19
CA ILE A 414 -14.02 -4.29 21.04
C ILE A 414 -13.01 -3.37 21.76
N ASP A 415 -12.71 -3.65 23.02
CA ASP A 415 -11.79 -2.85 23.84
C ASP A 415 -10.35 -2.89 23.27
N ALA A 416 -9.89 -4.07 22.83
CA ALA A 416 -8.57 -4.22 22.24
C ALA A 416 -8.46 -3.56 20.86
N THR A 417 -9.49 -3.67 20.02
CA THR A 417 -9.51 -3.06 18.67
C THR A 417 -9.56 -1.55 18.77
N THR A 418 -10.45 -1.01 19.59
CA THR A 418 -10.56 0.44 19.79
C THR A 418 -9.25 1.02 20.32
N HIS A 419 -8.61 0.36 21.29
CA HIS A 419 -7.29 0.78 21.75
C HIS A 419 -6.20 0.60 20.67
N ALA A 420 -6.09 -0.56 20.01
CA ALA A 420 -5.02 -0.84 19.04
C ALA A 420 -5.05 0.05 17.80
N TYR A 421 -6.22 0.56 17.41
CA TYR A 421 -6.42 1.46 16.28
C TYR A 421 -6.62 2.94 16.66
N GLY A 422 -6.60 3.27 17.96
CA GLY A 422 -6.66 4.64 18.45
C GLY A 422 -8.05 5.27 18.35
N LEU A 423 -9.09 4.42 18.44
CA LEU A 423 -10.50 4.81 18.41
C LEU A 423 -11.07 5.06 19.81
N ASP A 424 -10.33 4.70 20.86
CA ASP A 424 -10.72 4.85 22.27
C ASP A 424 -10.84 6.30 22.75
N ARG A 425 -10.24 7.25 22.01
CA ARG A 425 -10.29 8.70 22.29
C ARG A 425 -11.26 9.47 21.41
N MET A 426 -12.10 8.77 20.65
CA MET A 426 -13.11 9.40 19.81
C MET A 426 -14.20 10.05 20.67
N THR A 427 -14.68 11.20 20.22
CA THR A 427 -15.86 11.87 20.80
C THR A 427 -17.08 11.54 19.96
N THR A 428 -18.14 11.06 20.61
CA THR A 428 -19.40 10.71 19.93
C THR A 428 -20.51 11.64 20.40
N GLU A 429 -21.20 12.28 19.46
CA GLU A 429 -22.28 13.21 19.76
C GLU A 429 -23.51 12.93 18.89
N GLY A 430 -24.70 13.08 19.47
CA GLY A 430 -25.95 13.02 18.70
C GLY A 430 -26.13 14.30 17.87
N TYR A 431 -26.43 14.15 16.58
CA TYR A 431 -26.65 15.28 15.68
C TYR A 431 -28.05 15.26 15.10
N ASN A 432 -28.92 16.13 15.64
CA ASN A 432 -30.28 16.32 15.16
C ASN A 432 -30.30 17.33 14.03
N ALA A 433 -29.99 16.86 12.81
CA ALA A 433 -29.98 17.70 11.63
C ALA A 433 -31.38 18.21 11.27
N THR A 434 -31.50 19.51 10.99
CA THR A 434 -32.68 20.08 10.32
C THR A 434 -32.60 19.86 8.81
N THR A 435 -33.76 19.72 8.16
CA THR A 435 -33.89 19.66 6.70
C THR A 435 -34.54 20.90 6.11
N GLU A 436 -34.97 21.85 6.96
CA GLU A 436 -35.60 23.10 6.52
C GLU A 436 -34.57 24.22 6.44
N GLY A 437 -34.26 24.68 5.23
CA GLY A 437 -33.40 25.84 4.99
C GLY A 437 -34.11 27.13 5.40
N LYS A 438 -33.51 27.88 6.34
CA LYS A 438 -33.99 29.21 6.75
C LYS A 438 -33.06 30.29 6.19
N SER A 439 -33.63 31.43 5.83
CA SER A 439 -32.82 32.59 5.42
C SER A 439 -31.87 33.01 6.54
N GLY A 440 -30.61 33.25 6.18
CA GLY A 440 -29.52 33.58 7.09
C GLY A 440 -28.95 32.42 7.91
N ALA A 441 -29.34 31.16 7.62
CA ALA A 441 -28.96 30.01 8.43
C ALA A 441 -27.45 29.72 8.48
N LEU A 442 -26.67 30.16 7.50
CA LEU A 442 -25.22 29.94 7.46
C LEU A 442 -24.41 31.06 8.11
N SER A 443 -25.06 32.08 8.67
CA SER A 443 -24.37 33.22 9.29
C SER A 443 -23.47 32.84 10.48
N SER A 444 -23.82 31.79 11.22
CA SER A 444 -22.96 31.24 12.29
C SER A 444 -21.75 30.47 11.76
N ASP A 445 -21.81 30.00 10.52
CA ASP A 445 -20.83 29.10 9.91
C ASP A 445 -20.16 29.77 8.69
N ALA A 446 -20.18 31.11 8.65
CA ALA A 446 -19.75 31.90 7.49
C ALA A 446 -18.29 31.61 7.09
N GLU A 447 -17.40 31.42 8.05
CA GLU A 447 -15.99 31.08 7.80
C GLU A 447 -15.82 29.67 7.20
N SER A 448 -16.63 28.70 7.63
CA SER A 448 -16.63 27.35 7.05
C SER A 448 -17.18 27.38 5.62
N THR A 449 -18.22 28.19 5.40
CA THR A 449 -18.87 28.35 4.09
C THR A 449 -17.93 29.01 3.09
N ALA A 450 -17.16 30.01 3.53
CA ALA A 450 -16.14 30.69 2.73
C ALA A 450 -14.99 29.77 2.28
N GLN A 451 -14.79 28.61 2.92
CA GLN A 451 -13.70 27.68 2.63
C GLN A 451 -14.15 26.42 1.88
N ILE A 452 -15.43 26.32 1.51
CA ILE A 452 -15.93 25.18 0.75
C ILE A 452 -15.17 25.08 -0.56
N ARG A 453 -14.42 23.98 -0.71
CA ARG A 453 -13.55 23.77 -1.86
C ARG A 453 -14.39 23.47 -3.11
N LEU A 454 -14.25 24.32 -4.11
CA LEU A 454 -14.82 24.11 -5.44
C LEU A 454 -13.85 23.37 -6.37
N LEU A 455 -12.55 23.56 -6.19
CA LEU A 455 -11.52 22.86 -6.97
C LEU A 455 -11.35 21.41 -6.50
N ASP A 456 -11.80 20.46 -7.30
CA ASP A 456 -11.60 19.04 -7.03
C ASP A 456 -10.19 18.60 -7.46
N PRO A 457 -9.30 18.18 -6.53
CA PRO A 457 -7.95 17.75 -6.85
C PRO A 457 -7.85 16.60 -7.86
N GLN A 458 -8.89 15.77 -8.00
CA GLN A 458 -8.91 14.68 -8.97
C GLN A 458 -9.33 15.11 -10.38
N VAL A 459 -10.12 16.19 -10.50
CA VAL A 459 -10.66 16.65 -11.79
C VAL A 459 -9.79 17.74 -12.42
N VAL A 460 -9.16 18.60 -11.62
CA VAL A 460 -8.51 19.84 -12.12
C VAL A 460 -7.05 19.67 -12.56
N SER A 461 -6.44 18.49 -12.38
CA SER A 461 -5.06 18.23 -12.83
C SER A 461 -4.83 18.52 -14.33
N PRO A 462 -5.70 18.12 -15.28
CA PRO A 462 -5.57 18.48 -16.69
C PRO A 462 -5.61 20.00 -16.93
N THR A 463 -6.31 20.76 -16.09
CA THR A 463 -6.40 22.22 -16.17
C THR A 463 -5.11 22.87 -15.68
N PHE A 464 -4.54 22.38 -14.58
CA PHE A 464 -3.20 22.77 -14.13
C PHE A 464 -2.16 22.48 -15.22
N LYS A 465 -2.23 21.30 -15.84
CA LYS A 465 -1.37 20.94 -16.97
C LYS A 465 -1.54 21.93 -18.12
N GLN A 466 -2.75 22.18 -18.59
CA GLN A 466 -2.94 23.07 -19.73
C GLN A 466 -2.46 24.51 -19.46
N LEU A 467 -2.72 25.06 -18.27
CA LEU A 467 -2.43 26.46 -17.95
C LEU A 467 -0.99 26.68 -17.47
N GLN A 468 -0.40 25.70 -16.79
CA GLN A 468 0.84 25.88 -16.03
C GLN A 468 1.98 24.93 -16.41
N GLN A 469 1.76 23.97 -17.33
CA GLN A 469 2.83 23.06 -17.78
C GLN A 469 3.93 23.81 -18.54
N SER A 470 3.57 24.83 -19.33
CA SER A 470 4.44 25.59 -20.25
C SER A 470 5.08 24.76 -21.38
N LYS A 471 5.69 23.62 -21.08
CA LYS A 471 6.41 22.75 -22.03
C LYS A 471 6.13 21.26 -21.77
N GLN A 472 6.11 20.47 -22.83
CA GLN A 472 5.69 19.07 -22.79
C GLN A 472 6.56 18.17 -21.89
N TYR A 473 7.82 18.55 -21.65
CA TYR A 473 8.73 17.86 -20.74
C TYR A 473 8.45 18.13 -19.25
N TYR A 474 7.48 18.97 -18.92
CA TYR A 474 6.92 19.08 -17.57
C TYR A 474 5.56 18.42 -17.47
N THR A 475 5.15 18.03 -16.27
CA THR A 475 3.80 17.54 -15.99
C THR A 475 3.43 17.83 -14.53
N PHE A 476 2.19 17.56 -14.18
CA PHE A 476 1.72 17.49 -12.80
C PHE A 476 1.24 16.07 -12.51
N ALA A 477 1.13 15.72 -11.23
CA ALA A 477 0.48 14.50 -10.79
C ALA A 477 -0.98 14.44 -11.30
N ASP A 478 -1.48 13.24 -11.56
CA ASP A 478 -2.86 13.02 -12.04
C ASP A 478 -3.92 13.36 -10.99
N SER A 479 -3.57 13.29 -9.71
CA SER A 479 -4.35 13.82 -8.58
C SER A 479 -3.51 14.84 -7.80
N LEU A 480 -4.08 16.01 -7.53
CA LEU A 480 -3.39 17.09 -6.84
C LEU A 480 -3.48 16.94 -5.31
N ALA A 481 -2.64 17.70 -4.60
CA ALA A 481 -2.67 17.73 -3.13
C ALA A 481 -3.50 18.90 -2.61
N VAL A 482 -4.12 18.69 -1.45
CA VAL A 482 -4.77 19.75 -0.66
C VAL A 482 -3.85 20.10 0.50
N ASP A 483 -3.69 21.39 0.76
CA ASP A 483 -2.89 21.94 1.87
C ASP A 483 -3.55 23.23 2.36
N LYS A 484 -2.97 23.87 3.37
CA LYS A 484 -3.39 25.18 3.86
C LYS A 484 -2.21 26.14 3.93
N TYR A 485 -2.46 27.39 3.58
CA TYR A 485 -1.48 28.46 3.68
C TYR A 485 -2.14 29.69 4.29
N ASP A 486 -1.42 30.38 5.17
CA ASP A 486 -1.80 31.73 5.60
C ASP A 486 -1.44 32.72 4.49
N ILE A 487 -2.45 33.19 3.77
CA ILE A 487 -2.31 34.18 2.70
C ILE A 487 -2.94 35.49 3.20
N ASP A 488 -2.13 36.53 3.28
CA ASP A 488 -2.54 37.88 3.72
C ASP A 488 -3.25 37.88 5.11
N GLY A 489 -2.83 36.98 6.00
CA GLY A 489 -3.35 36.85 7.38
C GLY A 489 -4.60 35.97 7.52
N VAL A 490 -5.05 35.32 6.44
CA VAL A 490 -6.20 34.41 6.43
C VAL A 490 -5.71 33.00 6.05
N SER A 491 -6.03 32.01 6.88
CA SER A 491 -5.78 30.60 6.56
C SER A 491 -6.66 30.19 5.39
N GLN A 492 -6.06 29.70 4.31
CA GLN A 492 -6.71 29.45 3.05
C GLN A 492 -6.51 28.01 2.57
N ASP A 493 -7.62 27.30 2.35
CA ASP A 493 -7.58 25.98 1.71
C ASP A 493 -7.01 26.12 0.30
N THR A 494 -5.99 25.30 0.01
CA THR A 494 -5.15 25.42 -1.18
C THR A 494 -5.08 24.09 -1.92
N VAL A 495 -5.21 24.13 -3.25
CA VAL A 495 -4.86 23.00 -4.12
C VAL A 495 -3.47 23.26 -4.69
N ILE A 496 -2.52 22.38 -4.35
CA ILE A 496 -1.10 22.53 -4.67
C ILE A 496 -0.57 21.35 -5.48
N ALA A 497 0.32 21.64 -6.43
CA ALA A 497 0.98 20.66 -7.26
C ALA A 497 2.45 21.04 -7.49
N ALA A 498 3.33 20.05 -7.49
CA ALA A 498 4.72 20.23 -7.93
C ALA A 498 4.78 20.04 -9.46
N ARG A 499 5.52 20.91 -10.16
CA ARG A 499 5.78 20.72 -11.60
C ARG A 499 6.91 19.72 -11.76
N GLU A 500 6.55 18.50 -12.13
CA GLU A 500 7.46 17.36 -12.24
C GLU A 500 7.99 17.17 -13.67
N LEU A 501 9.07 16.42 -13.82
CA LEU A 501 9.65 16.11 -15.13
C LEU A 501 8.87 14.99 -15.84
N ASN A 502 8.69 15.10 -17.15
CA ASN A 502 8.05 14.11 -18.01
C ASN A 502 8.88 13.87 -19.28
N LEU A 503 9.77 12.88 -19.26
CA LEU A 503 10.64 12.59 -20.41
C LEU A 503 9.89 12.12 -21.66
N ASP A 504 8.72 11.51 -21.49
CA ASP A 504 7.91 11.02 -22.62
C ASP A 504 7.30 12.16 -23.44
N GLY A 505 7.21 13.37 -22.86
CA GLY A 505 6.79 14.57 -23.58
C GLY A 505 7.91 15.27 -24.36
N ASN A 506 9.12 14.71 -24.41
CA ASN A 506 10.22 15.27 -25.19
C ASN A 506 10.39 14.50 -26.51
N ASP A 507 10.31 15.17 -27.66
CA ASP A 507 10.45 14.51 -28.98
C ASP A 507 11.90 14.11 -29.31
N ASN A 508 12.89 14.81 -28.75
CA ASN A 508 14.31 14.61 -29.06
C ASN A 508 15.00 13.76 -27.99
N ARG A 509 14.45 12.57 -27.72
CA ARG A 509 14.98 11.66 -26.69
C ARG A 509 16.32 11.05 -27.11
N ASN A 510 17.30 11.20 -26.23
CA ASN A 510 18.59 10.53 -26.30
C ASN A 510 19.19 10.51 -24.90
N TRP A 511 20.23 9.70 -24.70
CA TRP A 511 20.82 9.54 -23.37
C TRP A 511 21.25 10.87 -22.74
N VAL A 512 21.86 11.78 -23.51
CA VAL A 512 22.32 13.09 -23.03
C VAL A 512 21.15 13.93 -22.55
N ASN A 513 20.08 14.01 -23.33
CA ASN A 513 18.89 14.79 -22.98
C ASN A 513 18.17 14.21 -21.76
N ASP A 514 17.94 12.90 -21.77
CA ASP A 514 17.16 12.20 -20.73
C ASP A 514 17.89 12.16 -19.38
N HIS A 515 19.23 12.18 -19.36
CA HIS A 515 20.00 11.97 -18.12
C HIS A 515 20.87 13.16 -17.72
N THR A 516 21.18 14.13 -18.58
CA THR A 516 22.11 15.23 -18.25
C THR A 516 21.56 16.63 -18.49
N VAL A 517 20.51 16.77 -19.32
CA VAL A 517 19.91 18.07 -19.64
C VAL A 517 18.59 18.24 -18.89
N TYR A 518 17.65 17.33 -19.11
CA TYR A 518 16.36 17.30 -18.43
C TYR A 518 16.49 16.47 -17.16
N THR A 519 17.00 17.09 -16.10
CA THR A 519 17.33 16.40 -14.85
C THR A 519 16.28 16.59 -13.77
N HIS A 520 15.45 17.63 -13.83
CA HIS A 520 14.56 18.04 -12.74
C HIS A 520 13.25 18.69 -13.22
N GLY A 521 12.23 18.69 -12.35
CA GLY A 521 11.02 19.51 -12.42
C GLY A 521 11.26 20.94 -11.94
N TYR A 522 10.28 21.84 -12.04
CA TYR A 522 10.50 23.27 -11.74
C TYR A 522 9.31 23.97 -11.07
N GLY A 523 9.40 24.21 -9.76
CA GLY A 523 8.51 25.02 -8.94
C GLY A 523 7.20 24.35 -8.55
N VAL A 524 6.48 24.98 -7.63
CA VAL A 524 5.13 24.58 -7.25
C VAL A 524 4.09 25.51 -7.87
N VAL A 525 2.88 25.00 -8.07
CA VAL A 525 1.72 25.77 -8.54
C VAL A 525 0.64 25.61 -7.50
N ALA A 526 0.09 26.73 -7.02
CA ALA A 526 -0.90 26.75 -5.95
C ALA A 526 -2.08 27.64 -6.33
N ALA A 527 -3.29 27.11 -6.14
CA ALA A 527 -4.55 27.80 -6.38
C ALA A 527 -5.42 27.82 -5.12
N TYR A 528 -6.23 28.88 -5.00
CA TYR A 528 -7.27 28.98 -3.98
C TYR A 528 -8.29 27.84 -4.15
N GLY A 529 -8.61 27.10 -3.09
CA GLY A 529 -9.53 25.97 -3.16
C GLY A 529 -10.98 26.36 -3.51
N ASN A 530 -11.40 27.57 -3.13
CA ASN A 530 -12.76 28.08 -3.27
C ASN A 530 -12.92 29.16 -4.36
N LYS A 531 -11.84 29.60 -5.03
CA LYS A 531 -11.91 30.70 -6.02
C LYS A 531 -11.57 30.24 -7.44
N VAL A 532 -12.40 30.68 -8.38
CA VAL A 532 -12.19 30.51 -9.81
C VAL A 532 -12.26 31.86 -10.52
N THR A 533 -11.70 31.95 -11.72
CA THR A 533 -11.89 33.08 -12.62
C THR A 533 -13.31 33.05 -13.23
N PRO A 534 -13.79 34.15 -13.83
CA PRO A 534 -15.08 34.17 -14.53
C PRO A 534 -15.22 33.10 -15.62
N ASP A 535 -14.10 32.68 -16.21
CA ASP A 535 -14.08 31.62 -17.22
C ASP A 535 -14.14 30.20 -16.64
N GLY A 536 -14.11 30.05 -15.31
CA GLY A 536 -14.13 28.76 -14.62
C GLY A 536 -12.74 28.13 -14.42
N GLN A 537 -11.67 28.90 -14.60
CA GLN A 537 -10.30 28.42 -14.37
C GLN A 537 -9.91 28.59 -12.89
N PRO A 538 -9.03 27.75 -12.34
CA PRO A 538 -8.48 27.96 -11.00
C PRO A 538 -7.83 29.34 -10.87
N GLN A 539 -8.09 30.05 -9.77
CA GLN A 539 -7.36 31.27 -9.45
C GLN A 539 -6.05 30.92 -8.74
N PHE A 540 -4.91 31.14 -9.41
CA PHE A 540 -3.59 30.85 -8.86
C PHE A 540 -3.04 32.03 -8.04
N PHE A 541 -2.39 31.73 -6.92
CA PHE A 541 -1.56 32.70 -6.18
C PHE A 541 -0.06 32.39 -6.26
N GLU A 542 0.30 31.23 -6.80
CA GLU A 542 1.65 30.82 -7.16
C GLU A 542 1.61 30.12 -8.53
N SER A 543 2.30 30.67 -9.53
CA SER A 543 2.18 30.20 -10.92
C SER A 543 3.35 30.64 -11.82
N GLY A 544 3.34 30.23 -13.09
CA GLY A 544 4.28 30.68 -14.11
C GLY A 544 5.59 29.89 -14.19
N ILE A 545 6.44 30.28 -15.14
CA ILE A 545 7.82 29.79 -15.30
C ILE A 545 8.72 30.94 -15.82
N PRO A 546 9.71 31.43 -15.04
CA PRO A 546 10.03 31.03 -13.67
C PRO A 546 8.83 31.23 -12.74
N THR A 547 8.72 30.40 -11.72
CA THR A 547 7.58 30.45 -10.79
C THR A 547 7.61 31.75 -9.99
N GLN A 548 6.46 32.38 -9.86
CA GLN A 548 6.24 33.66 -9.17
C GLN A 548 4.93 33.63 -8.41
N GLY A 549 4.82 34.44 -7.36
CA GLY A 549 3.63 34.56 -6.55
C GLY A 549 3.93 34.70 -5.07
N LYS A 550 2.88 34.54 -4.26
CA LYS A 550 2.95 34.79 -2.81
C LYS A 550 3.96 33.89 -2.09
N LEU A 551 4.16 32.65 -2.53
CA LEU A 551 5.13 31.73 -1.90
C LEU A 551 6.56 32.08 -2.31
N THR A 552 6.77 32.45 -3.58
CA THR A 552 8.07 32.93 -4.05
C THR A 552 8.47 34.24 -3.36
N ASP A 553 7.52 35.17 -3.18
CA ASP A 553 7.77 36.47 -2.57
C ASP A 553 8.02 36.38 -1.06
N SER A 554 7.30 35.50 -0.36
CA SER A 554 7.42 35.34 1.10
C SER A 554 8.58 34.46 1.52
N GLN A 555 8.89 33.38 0.77
CA GLN A 555 9.86 32.38 1.20
C GLN A 555 11.14 32.33 0.36
N HIS A 556 11.16 32.94 -0.82
CA HIS A 556 12.29 32.88 -1.76
C HIS A 556 12.82 31.46 -1.95
N TYR A 557 11.91 30.50 -2.16
CA TYR A 557 12.25 29.09 -2.13
C TYR A 557 13.02 28.63 -3.37
N GLU A 558 13.83 27.58 -3.23
CA GLU A 558 14.49 26.92 -4.36
C GLU A 558 13.47 26.13 -5.20
N PRO A 559 13.22 26.53 -6.47
CA PRO A 559 12.15 25.93 -7.27
C PRO A 559 12.54 24.59 -7.90
N ARG A 560 13.82 24.22 -8.01
CA ARG A 560 14.20 23.00 -8.77
C ARG A 560 13.85 21.72 -8.01
N ILE A 561 13.10 20.84 -8.67
CA ILE A 561 12.58 19.59 -8.09
C ILE A 561 13.33 18.41 -8.71
N TYR A 562 14.41 18.00 -8.08
CA TYR A 562 15.17 16.79 -8.44
C TYR A 562 14.58 15.52 -7.84
N PHE A 563 13.74 15.57 -6.82
CA PHE A 563 13.11 14.38 -6.23
C PHE A 563 11.60 14.55 -6.34
N SER A 564 10.92 13.62 -7.00
CA SER A 564 9.47 13.63 -7.18
C SER A 564 8.94 12.23 -7.50
N PRO A 565 7.63 11.97 -7.31
CA PRO A 565 7.02 10.68 -7.64
C PRO A 565 7.22 10.22 -9.09
N ASN A 566 7.18 11.14 -10.06
CA ASN A 566 7.37 10.84 -11.49
C ASN A 566 8.80 11.05 -11.99
N ALA A 567 9.79 11.10 -11.07
CA ALA A 567 11.17 11.29 -11.46
C ALA A 567 11.71 10.10 -12.29
N PRO A 568 12.60 10.35 -13.27
CA PRO A 568 13.16 9.29 -14.09
C PRO A 568 14.09 8.38 -13.29
N GLU A 569 14.40 7.20 -13.85
CA GLU A 569 15.19 6.14 -13.20
C GLU A 569 16.51 6.67 -12.62
N TYR A 570 17.25 7.46 -13.41
CA TYR A 570 18.40 8.20 -12.92
C TYR A 570 18.65 9.50 -13.69
N SER A 571 19.44 10.39 -13.10
CA SER A 571 20.02 11.56 -13.79
C SER A 571 21.43 11.83 -13.27
N ILE A 572 22.27 12.40 -14.11
CA ILE A 572 23.62 12.82 -13.80
C ILE A 572 23.66 14.34 -13.76
N VAL A 573 24.02 14.86 -12.60
CA VAL A 573 23.96 16.28 -12.28
C VAL A 573 25.32 16.78 -11.82
N GLY A 574 25.49 18.10 -11.85
CA GLY A 574 26.73 18.74 -11.42
C GLY A 574 27.79 18.80 -12.52
N SER A 575 28.37 19.99 -12.65
CA SER A 575 29.41 20.33 -13.62
C SER A 575 30.56 21.08 -12.92
N PRO A 576 31.80 21.02 -13.45
CA PRO A 576 32.93 21.75 -12.87
C PRO A 576 32.67 23.26 -12.83
N GLU A 577 33.20 23.95 -11.82
CA GLU A 577 33.12 25.41 -11.73
C GLU A 577 33.73 26.07 -12.98
N GLY A 578 33.06 27.10 -13.51
CA GLY A 578 33.47 27.82 -14.72
C GLY A 578 33.09 27.15 -16.04
N SER A 579 32.51 25.94 -16.03
CA SER A 579 31.93 25.31 -17.23
C SER A 579 30.55 25.88 -17.56
N LYS A 580 30.15 25.85 -18.85
CA LYS A 580 28.79 26.25 -19.25
C LYS A 580 27.79 25.23 -18.68
N PRO A 581 26.81 25.65 -17.85
CA PRO A 581 25.82 24.74 -17.31
C PRO A 581 24.96 24.15 -18.43
N TRP A 582 24.64 22.87 -18.31
CA TRP A 582 23.86 22.12 -19.30
C TRP A 582 22.59 21.49 -18.75
N GLU A 583 22.32 21.59 -17.44
CA GLU A 583 21.01 21.24 -16.90
C GLU A 583 20.04 22.37 -17.25
N PHE A 584 18.88 22.02 -17.79
CA PHE A 584 17.94 22.98 -18.33
C PHE A 584 16.82 23.26 -17.32
N ASP A 585 16.63 24.54 -16.98
CA ASP A 585 15.59 24.99 -16.03
C ASP A 585 14.30 25.38 -16.76
N TYR A 586 14.36 26.32 -17.71
CA TYR A 586 13.18 26.78 -18.46
C TYR A 586 13.59 27.60 -19.68
N PRO A 587 12.72 27.74 -20.69
CA PRO A 587 13.03 28.54 -21.87
C PRO A 587 13.05 30.04 -21.54
N THR A 588 14.16 30.71 -21.86
CA THR A 588 14.32 32.17 -21.84
C THR A 588 15.12 32.62 -23.05
N GLY A 589 14.54 33.47 -23.91
CA GLY A 589 15.22 33.95 -25.12
C GLY A 589 15.66 32.81 -26.06
N SER A 590 16.83 32.95 -26.68
CA SER A 590 17.42 31.96 -27.60
C SER A 590 18.15 30.81 -26.92
N ASP A 591 18.71 31.03 -25.73
CA ASP A 591 19.66 30.08 -25.11
C ASP A 591 19.06 29.24 -23.96
N GLY A 592 17.88 29.61 -23.44
CA GLY A 592 17.29 28.95 -22.27
C GLY A 592 17.99 29.32 -20.96
N ALA A 593 17.28 29.19 -19.84
CA ALA A 593 17.87 29.26 -18.50
C ALA A 593 18.49 27.89 -18.19
N THR A 594 19.79 27.87 -17.92
CA THR A 594 20.50 26.64 -17.51
C THR A 594 21.12 26.81 -16.14
N ASN A 595 21.26 25.69 -15.44
CA ASN A 595 21.83 25.64 -14.11
C ASN A 595 22.79 24.45 -13.95
N THR A 596 23.53 24.44 -12.85
CA THR A 596 24.30 23.30 -12.38
C THR A 596 23.90 22.98 -10.96
N PHE A 597 23.63 21.71 -10.69
CA PHE A 597 23.27 21.26 -9.35
C PHE A 597 24.43 21.48 -8.36
N LYS A 598 24.13 22.13 -7.23
CA LYS A 598 25.12 22.43 -6.18
C LYS A 598 24.87 21.67 -4.87
N GLY A 599 23.77 20.92 -4.80
CA GLY A 599 23.40 20.14 -3.61
C GLY A 599 24.19 18.85 -3.47
N ASN A 600 23.80 18.05 -2.47
CA ASN A 600 24.28 16.70 -2.26
C ASN A 600 23.11 15.74 -2.47
N GLY A 601 22.85 15.37 -3.73
CA GLY A 601 21.65 14.63 -4.13
C GLY A 601 21.87 13.13 -4.31
N GLY A 602 23.11 12.74 -4.56
CA GLY A 602 23.43 11.36 -4.81
C GLY A 602 24.93 11.08 -4.83
N PRO A 603 25.31 9.81 -4.96
CA PRO A 603 26.71 9.42 -4.92
C PRO A 603 27.54 10.08 -6.02
N SER A 604 28.77 10.46 -5.69
CA SER A 604 29.72 10.98 -6.67
C SER A 604 30.14 9.89 -7.65
N ILE A 605 30.06 10.22 -8.95
CA ILE A 605 30.55 9.39 -10.06
C ILE A 605 31.80 10.02 -10.71
N GLY A 606 32.55 10.79 -9.92
CA GLY A 606 33.73 11.49 -10.41
C GLY A 606 34.89 10.56 -10.79
N ASN A 607 34.97 9.39 -10.15
CA ASN A 607 36.09 8.46 -10.36
C ASN A 607 35.72 7.30 -11.31
N PRO A 608 36.67 6.77 -12.10
CA PRO A 608 36.40 5.71 -13.08
C PRO A 608 35.77 4.43 -12.50
N PHE A 609 36.10 4.09 -11.26
CA PHE A 609 35.55 2.90 -10.60
C PHE A 609 34.05 3.06 -10.31
N SER A 610 33.65 4.18 -9.70
CA SER A 610 32.24 4.53 -9.48
C SER A 610 31.45 4.60 -10.78
N ARG A 611 32.04 5.18 -11.85
CA ARG A 611 31.42 5.20 -13.18
C ARG A 611 31.20 3.80 -13.73
N LEU A 612 32.19 2.92 -13.61
CA LEU A 612 32.05 1.52 -14.06
C LEU A 612 30.92 0.82 -13.32
N LEU A 613 30.86 0.96 -11.99
CA LEU A 613 29.80 0.36 -11.18
C LEU A 613 28.41 0.86 -11.63
N TYR A 614 28.21 2.18 -11.72
CA TYR A 614 26.93 2.72 -12.16
C TYR A 614 26.60 2.43 -13.62
N ALA A 615 27.61 2.33 -14.50
CA ALA A 615 27.44 1.87 -15.88
C ALA A 615 26.91 0.43 -15.94
N ILE A 616 27.35 -0.45 -15.04
CA ILE A 616 26.86 -1.83 -14.91
C ILE A 616 25.45 -1.83 -14.34
N ARG A 617 25.22 -1.13 -13.21
CA ARG A 617 23.92 -1.06 -12.53
C ARG A 617 22.77 -0.64 -13.45
N PHE A 618 22.99 0.42 -14.23
CA PHE A 618 21.99 0.98 -15.13
C PHE A 618 22.13 0.47 -16.57
N GLY A 619 23.08 -0.42 -16.84
CA GLY A 619 23.32 -0.98 -18.17
C GLY A 619 23.63 0.07 -19.24
N SER A 620 24.34 1.15 -18.89
CA SER A 620 24.61 2.29 -19.76
C SER A 620 26.12 2.56 -19.92
N ASP A 621 26.64 2.33 -21.12
CA ASP A 621 28.04 2.61 -21.49
C ASP A 621 28.37 4.11 -21.49
N GLN A 622 27.37 4.96 -21.74
CA GLN A 622 27.48 6.41 -21.74
C GLN A 622 27.94 6.97 -20.38
N ILE A 623 27.58 6.32 -19.27
CA ILE A 623 28.03 6.72 -17.93
C ILE A 623 29.58 6.65 -17.82
N LEU A 624 30.21 5.72 -18.53
CA LEU A 624 31.65 5.53 -18.51
C LEU A 624 32.37 6.43 -19.52
N PHE A 625 31.81 6.59 -20.72
CA PHE A 625 32.49 7.21 -21.86
C PHE A 625 32.05 8.64 -22.20
N SER A 626 30.96 9.16 -21.64
CA SER A 626 30.49 10.50 -21.96
C SER A 626 31.28 11.59 -21.23
N ASP A 627 31.69 12.62 -21.97
CA ASP A 627 32.31 13.83 -21.41
C ASP A 627 31.34 14.66 -20.55
N ARG A 628 30.03 14.37 -20.61
CA ARG A 628 29.03 14.96 -19.70
C ARG A 628 29.18 14.46 -18.27
N VAL A 629 29.86 13.32 -18.08
CA VAL A 629 30.18 12.79 -16.76
C VAL A 629 31.56 13.29 -16.35
N THR A 630 31.58 14.21 -15.39
CA THR A 630 32.83 14.89 -14.96
C THR A 630 33.28 14.38 -13.58
N SER A 631 34.42 14.88 -13.09
CA SER A 631 34.90 14.57 -11.74
C SER A 631 34.00 15.12 -10.62
N HIS A 632 33.12 16.08 -10.94
CA HIS A 632 32.21 16.73 -10.00
C HIS A 632 30.77 16.20 -10.12
N SER A 633 30.52 15.26 -11.02
CA SER A 633 29.18 14.77 -11.29
C SER A 633 28.69 13.81 -10.21
N GLN A 634 27.40 13.90 -9.90
CA GLN A 634 26.66 13.02 -9.00
C GLN A 634 25.60 12.27 -9.79
N ILE A 635 25.27 11.05 -9.37
CA ILE A 635 24.15 10.28 -9.94
C ILE A 635 22.96 10.26 -8.98
N LEU A 636 21.83 10.78 -9.43
CA LEU A 636 20.57 10.80 -8.70
C LEU A 636 19.72 9.61 -9.12
N TYR A 637 19.32 8.76 -8.17
CA TYR A 637 18.42 7.63 -8.39
C TYR A 637 17.67 7.29 -7.09
N ASN A 638 16.64 6.43 -7.18
CA ASN A 638 15.62 6.26 -6.13
C ASN A 638 15.01 7.62 -5.74
N ARG A 639 14.45 8.28 -6.76
CA ARG A 639 14.05 9.69 -6.68
C ARG A 639 12.61 9.90 -6.22
N ASP A 640 11.81 8.84 -6.20
CA ASP A 640 10.48 8.82 -5.57
C ASP A 640 10.65 8.97 -4.04
N PRO A 641 10.09 10.03 -3.42
CA PRO A 641 10.10 10.24 -1.98
C PRO A 641 9.61 9.02 -1.18
N LYS A 642 8.56 8.35 -1.63
CA LYS A 642 7.98 7.17 -0.96
C LYS A 642 8.95 6.01 -0.97
N GLU A 643 9.52 5.67 -2.13
CA GLU A 643 10.51 4.59 -2.24
C GLU A 643 11.77 4.88 -1.43
N ARG A 644 12.19 6.14 -1.40
CA ARG A 644 13.37 6.59 -0.64
C ARG A 644 13.16 6.39 0.86
N VAL A 645 12.00 6.80 1.39
CA VAL A 645 11.62 6.56 2.80
C VAL A 645 11.52 5.07 3.11
N MET A 646 10.89 4.27 2.24
CA MET A 646 10.81 2.80 2.41
C MET A 646 12.18 2.12 2.44
N LYS A 647 13.18 2.64 1.72
CA LYS A 647 14.54 2.10 1.74
C LYS A 647 15.29 2.44 3.03
N VAL A 648 15.19 3.67 3.52
CA VAL A 648 15.87 4.07 4.76
C VAL A 648 15.20 3.51 6.02
N ALA A 649 13.89 3.26 5.98
CA ALA A 649 13.12 2.68 7.08
C ALA A 649 12.20 1.52 6.60
N PRO A 650 12.78 0.36 6.20
CA PRO A 650 12.03 -0.75 5.57
C PRO A 650 11.11 -1.54 6.52
N TYR A 651 11.14 -1.19 7.81
CA TYR A 651 10.31 -1.76 8.85
C TYR A 651 9.06 -0.90 9.15
N LEU A 652 8.91 0.25 8.48
CA LEU A 652 7.71 1.07 8.52
C LEU A 652 6.83 0.76 7.32
N THR A 653 5.52 0.81 7.54
CA THR A 653 4.56 0.88 6.43
C THR A 653 4.43 2.34 6.01
N VAL A 654 4.67 2.66 4.75
CA VAL A 654 4.64 4.05 4.25
C VAL A 654 3.30 4.34 3.58
N ASP A 655 2.77 5.55 3.74
CA ASP A 655 1.50 5.98 3.15
C ASP A 655 1.49 5.90 1.61
N GLY A 656 0.27 5.75 1.11
CA GLY A 656 -0.09 5.81 -0.29
C GLY A 656 0.20 7.12 -1.00
N ARG A 657 -0.02 8.25 -0.32
CA ARG A 657 0.04 9.60 -0.86
C ARG A 657 1.23 10.37 -0.27
N VAL A 658 2.00 11.01 -1.14
CA VAL A 658 3.00 12.03 -0.77
C VAL A 658 2.50 13.40 -1.23
N TYR A 659 2.83 14.46 -0.49
CA TYR A 659 2.36 15.81 -0.82
C TYR A 659 3.47 16.86 -0.69
N PRO A 660 3.53 17.84 -1.60
CA PRO A 660 4.52 18.89 -1.55
C PRO A 660 4.06 20.03 -0.65
N ALA A 661 4.99 20.61 0.12
CA ALA A 661 4.80 21.85 0.85
C ALA A 661 6.05 22.73 0.73
N VAL A 662 5.87 24.05 0.74
CA VAL A 662 7.00 25.01 0.74
C VAL A 662 7.32 25.38 2.19
N VAL A 663 8.45 24.89 2.67
CA VAL A 663 8.89 24.96 4.07
C VAL A 663 10.29 25.52 4.14
N ASN A 664 10.48 26.64 4.83
CA ASN A 664 11.77 27.32 5.05
C ASN A 664 12.57 27.53 3.76
N GLY A 665 11.91 27.99 2.69
CA GLY A 665 12.57 28.23 1.39
C GLY A 665 12.92 26.96 0.61
N ARG A 666 12.34 25.80 0.96
CA ARG A 666 12.55 24.52 0.27
C ARG A 666 11.21 23.85 0.00
N VAL A 667 11.07 23.21 -1.17
CA VAL A 667 9.95 22.31 -1.43
C VAL A 667 10.27 20.99 -0.74
N LYS A 668 9.46 20.59 0.25
CA LYS A 668 9.57 19.31 0.95
C LYS A 668 8.39 18.42 0.60
N TRP A 669 8.67 17.16 0.27
CA TRP A 669 7.67 16.11 0.20
C TRP A 669 7.45 15.54 1.59
N ILE A 670 6.22 15.61 2.08
CA ILE A 670 5.85 15.02 3.36
C ILE A 670 5.29 13.63 3.10
N VAL A 671 5.78 12.66 3.88
CA VAL A 671 5.46 11.24 3.77
C VAL A 671 5.12 10.69 5.15
N ASP A 672 3.96 10.06 5.27
CA ASP A 672 3.49 9.45 6.51
C ASP A 672 4.02 8.02 6.68
N GLY A 673 4.51 7.70 7.87
CA GLY A 673 5.05 6.39 8.23
C GLY A 673 4.30 5.76 9.41
N TYR A 674 3.94 4.50 9.24
CA TYR A 674 3.16 3.72 10.21
C TYR A 674 3.97 2.58 10.81
N THR A 675 3.82 2.39 12.11
CA THR A 675 4.19 1.13 12.77
C THR A 675 2.99 0.20 12.78
N THR A 676 3.18 -1.03 12.32
CA THR A 676 2.13 -2.05 12.22
C THR A 676 2.52 -3.31 12.96
N SER A 677 1.53 -4.07 13.42
CA SER A 677 1.70 -5.43 13.95
C SER A 677 0.46 -6.27 13.67
N ASP A 678 0.64 -7.58 13.53
CA ASP A 678 -0.40 -8.61 13.43
C ASP A 678 -0.54 -9.43 14.73
N ALA A 679 0.15 -9.01 15.80
CA ALA A 679 0.31 -9.80 17.01
C ALA A 679 -0.28 -9.12 18.26
N TYR A 680 -1.15 -8.12 18.10
CA TYR A 680 -1.85 -7.47 19.22
C TYR A 680 -3.02 -8.35 19.71
N PRO A 681 -3.06 -8.83 20.97
CA PRO A 681 -4.10 -9.73 21.45
C PRO A 681 -5.52 -9.14 21.33
N TYR A 682 -6.49 -9.96 20.91
CA TYR A 682 -7.90 -9.63 20.75
C TYR A 682 -8.24 -8.51 19.75
N SER A 683 -7.28 -7.77 19.21
CA SER A 683 -7.56 -6.72 18.23
C SER A 683 -7.91 -7.32 16.87
N GLN A 684 -8.89 -6.72 16.19
CA GLN A 684 -9.40 -7.16 14.90
C GLN A 684 -8.33 -7.13 13.81
N MET A 685 -8.11 -8.28 13.18
CA MET A 685 -7.23 -8.38 12.02
C MET A 685 -7.89 -7.74 10.81
N THR A 686 -7.17 -6.80 10.18
CA THR A 686 -7.62 -6.02 9.02
C THR A 686 -6.59 -6.16 7.90
N ASP A 687 -7.07 -6.32 6.66
CA ASP A 687 -6.20 -6.15 5.51
C ASP A 687 -6.05 -4.66 5.20
N LEU A 688 -4.85 -4.13 5.39
CA LEU A 688 -4.58 -2.71 5.20
C LEU A 688 -4.70 -2.29 3.74
N GLY A 689 -4.44 -3.20 2.79
CA GLY A 689 -4.61 -2.93 1.35
C GLY A 689 -6.07 -2.64 1.03
N GLY A 690 -6.94 -3.64 1.17
CA GLY A 690 -8.37 -3.50 0.89
C GLY A 690 -9.08 -2.46 1.77
N ALA A 691 -8.61 -2.20 3.00
CA ALA A 691 -9.19 -1.15 3.85
C ALA A 691 -8.91 0.29 3.36
N THR A 692 -7.98 0.46 2.42
CA THR A 692 -7.58 1.77 1.88
C THR A 692 -7.95 1.97 0.41
N GLU A 693 -8.70 1.04 -0.18
CA GLU A 693 -9.24 1.13 -1.54
C GLU A 693 -10.47 2.05 -1.59
N ASP A 694 -10.52 2.92 -2.60
CA ASP A 694 -11.60 3.86 -2.93
C ASP A 694 -11.42 4.42 -4.35
N SER A 695 -12.34 5.27 -4.80
CA SER A 695 -12.31 5.88 -6.14
C SER A 695 -11.01 6.64 -6.45
N THR A 696 -10.37 7.28 -5.46
CA THR A 696 -9.07 7.96 -5.66
C THR A 696 -7.97 6.96 -6.01
N THR A 697 -7.85 5.90 -5.22
CA THR A 697 -6.80 4.88 -5.39
C THR A 697 -7.03 3.98 -6.60
N ALA A 698 -8.27 3.83 -7.04
CA ALA A 698 -8.62 3.07 -8.24
C ALA A 698 -8.29 3.83 -9.53
N THR A 699 -8.38 5.17 -9.51
CA THR A 699 -8.21 6.01 -10.71
C THR A 699 -6.83 6.66 -10.83
N SER A 700 -6.09 6.85 -9.73
CA SER A 700 -4.78 7.50 -9.73
C SER A 700 -3.60 6.52 -9.87
N HIS A 701 -2.58 6.94 -10.61
CA HIS A 701 -1.28 6.27 -10.70
C HIS A 701 -0.29 6.74 -9.63
N THR A 702 -0.45 7.98 -9.14
CA THR A 702 0.43 8.61 -8.14
C THR A 702 -0.01 8.36 -6.70
N ILE A 703 -1.29 8.05 -6.47
CA ILE A 703 -1.84 7.69 -5.16
C ILE A 703 -2.17 6.20 -5.17
N ARG A 704 -1.65 5.45 -4.20
CA ARG A 704 -1.93 4.02 -4.06
C ARG A 704 -2.49 3.71 -2.68
N GLY A 705 -3.25 2.63 -2.53
CA GLY A 705 -3.55 2.08 -1.21
C GLY A 705 -2.28 1.66 -0.46
N LEU A 706 -2.43 1.29 0.81
CA LEU A 706 -1.36 0.63 1.55
C LEU A 706 -1.05 -0.72 0.90
N ASN A 707 0.19 -1.21 1.07
CA ASN A 707 0.54 -2.54 0.59
C ASN A 707 -0.35 -3.59 1.29
N PRO A 708 -0.83 -4.63 0.55
CA PRO A 708 -1.60 -5.71 1.14
C PRO A 708 -0.82 -6.37 2.28
N GLN A 709 -1.34 -6.22 3.49
CA GLN A 709 -0.74 -6.78 4.70
C GLN A 709 -1.82 -6.90 5.77
N ARG A 710 -1.79 -8.02 6.49
CA ARG A 710 -2.65 -8.24 7.65
C ARG A 710 -2.03 -7.55 8.85
N ALA A 711 -2.79 -6.67 9.49
CA ALA A 711 -2.38 -6.02 10.72
C ALA A 711 -3.60 -5.91 11.64
N ASN A 712 -3.35 -5.97 12.94
CA ASN A 712 -4.32 -5.69 13.99
C ASN A 712 -3.87 -4.57 14.93
N TYR A 713 -2.85 -3.82 14.54
CA TYR A 713 -2.35 -2.62 15.20
C TYR A 713 -1.75 -1.68 14.17
N ILE A 714 -2.05 -0.39 14.28
CA ILE A 714 -1.46 0.66 13.45
C ILE A 714 -1.39 1.99 14.21
N ARG A 715 -0.27 2.69 14.07
CA ARG A 715 -0.05 4.06 14.56
C ARG A 715 0.71 4.88 13.53
N ASN A 716 0.33 6.14 13.36
CA ASN A 716 1.16 7.12 12.64
C ASN A 716 2.31 7.57 13.55
N SER A 717 3.35 6.74 13.61
CA SER A 717 4.45 6.95 14.55
C SER A 717 5.57 7.80 13.96
N VAL A 718 5.61 7.99 12.64
CA VAL A 718 6.69 8.74 11.96
C VAL A 718 6.11 9.70 10.94
N LYS A 719 6.56 10.96 10.99
CA LYS A 719 6.45 11.90 9.86
C LYS A 719 7.82 11.96 9.18
N ALA A 720 7.88 11.73 7.88
CA ALA A 720 9.11 11.84 7.11
C ALA A 720 9.02 13.03 6.16
N THR A 721 10.14 13.72 5.94
CA THR A 721 10.25 14.73 4.88
C THR A 721 11.38 14.37 3.93
N VAL A 722 11.13 14.52 2.63
CA VAL A 722 12.15 14.39 1.59
C VAL A 722 12.28 15.74 0.89
N ASP A 723 13.46 16.34 0.95
CA ASP A 723 13.72 17.60 0.25
C ASP A 723 13.70 17.39 -1.27
N ALA A 724 12.91 18.20 -1.98
CA ALA A 724 12.75 18.05 -3.43
C ALA A 724 14.02 18.41 -4.22
N TYR A 725 14.94 19.17 -3.66
CA TYR A 725 16.18 19.60 -4.33
C TYR A 725 17.33 18.61 -4.10
N ASP A 726 17.64 18.24 -2.86
CA ASP A 726 18.78 17.34 -2.55
C ASP A 726 18.38 15.93 -2.07
N GLY A 727 17.09 15.65 -1.89
CA GLY A 727 16.63 14.32 -1.54
C GLY A 727 17.09 13.84 -0.16
N SER A 728 17.55 14.75 0.70
CA SER A 728 17.75 14.46 2.13
C SER A 728 16.45 13.95 2.74
N VAL A 729 16.57 12.98 3.65
CA VAL A 729 15.43 12.35 4.31
C VAL A 729 15.54 12.58 5.81
N ASP A 730 14.58 13.32 6.36
CA ASP A 730 14.44 13.51 7.80
C ASP A 730 13.29 12.64 8.31
N LEU A 731 13.54 11.83 9.34
CA LEU A 731 12.51 11.00 10.00
C LEU A 731 12.22 11.57 11.38
N TYR A 732 11.01 12.05 11.62
CA TYR A 732 10.56 12.59 12.90
C TYR A 732 9.71 11.55 13.64
N ALA A 733 10.08 11.22 14.88
CA ALA A 733 9.28 10.34 15.72
C ALA A 733 8.06 11.09 16.27
N TRP A 734 6.91 10.92 15.61
CA TRP A 734 5.66 11.65 15.84
C TRP A 734 4.86 11.10 17.03
N ASP A 735 4.61 9.79 17.08
CA ASP A 735 3.99 9.16 18.25
C ASP A 735 5.08 8.65 19.21
N THR A 736 5.55 9.52 20.09
CA THR A 736 6.57 9.16 21.10
C THR A 736 6.06 8.20 22.17
N LYS A 737 4.77 7.85 22.18
CA LYS A 737 4.20 6.88 23.14
C LYS A 737 4.20 5.47 22.59
N ASP A 738 4.15 5.30 21.27
CA ASP A 738 4.12 4.00 20.60
C ASP A 738 5.33 3.11 20.98
N PRO A 739 5.10 1.91 21.54
CA PRO A 739 6.17 0.97 21.89
C PRO A 739 6.94 0.43 20.68
N ILE A 740 6.31 0.32 19.51
CA ILE A 740 6.95 -0.25 18.31
C ILE A 740 8.03 0.71 17.79
N ILE A 741 7.71 2.00 17.65
CA ILE A 741 8.73 2.98 17.23
C ILE A 741 9.86 3.12 18.25
N LYS A 742 9.57 3.03 19.56
CA LYS A 742 10.61 3.02 20.61
C LYS A 742 11.59 1.85 20.46
N ALA A 743 11.08 0.66 20.14
CA ALA A 743 11.92 -0.50 19.88
C ALA A 743 12.84 -0.25 18.68
N TRP A 744 12.32 0.33 17.60
CA TRP A 744 13.11 0.69 16.42
C TRP A 744 14.12 1.82 16.68
N GLN A 745 13.78 2.83 17.48
CA GLN A 745 14.70 3.87 17.91
C GLN A 745 15.88 3.31 18.73
N HIS A 746 15.64 2.27 19.54
CA HIS A 746 16.71 1.59 20.28
C HIS A 746 17.59 0.73 19.37
N ILE A 747 17.02 0.13 18.33
CA ILE A 747 17.77 -0.65 17.31
C ILE A 747 18.61 0.27 16.41
N PHE A 748 18.08 1.44 16.03
CA PHE A 748 18.72 2.40 15.13
C PHE A 748 18.90 3.78 15.82
N PRO A 749 19.85 3.90 16.76
CA PRO A 749 20.07 5.14 17.49
C PRO A 749 20.52 6.27 16.55
N GLY A 750 19.96 7.47 16.75
CA GLY A 750 20.30 8.67 15.96
C GLY A 750 19.67 8.74 14.57
N GLN A 751 18.83 7.77 14.17
CA GLN A 751 18.11 7.80 12.89
C GLN A 751 16.89 8.73 12.91
N TYR A 752 16.35 9.02 14.08
CA TYR A 752 15.11 9.77 14.26
C TYR A 752 15.35 11.10 14.95
N HIS A 753 14.79 12.15 14.37
CA HIS A 753 14.66 13.47 14.96
C HIS A 753 13.49 13.51 15.94
N SER A 754 13.64 14.32 16.99
CA SER A 754 12.57 14.56 17.93
C SER A 754 11.52 15.51 17.34
N ILE A 755 10.28 15.47 17.86
CA ILE A 755 9.24 16.45 17.50
C ILE A 755 9.72 17.88 17.74
N SER A 756 10.55 18.10 18.78
CA SER A 756 11.08 19.43 19.13
C SER A 756 11.95 20.08 18.05
N GLU A 757 12.43 19.28 17.09
CA GLU A 757 13.23 19.75 15.95
C GLU A 757 12.36 20.19 14.76
N ILE A 758 11.08 19.80 14.71
CA ILE A 758 10.14 20.21 13.66
C ILE A 758 9.84 21.70 13.85
N ASP A 759 10.23 22.50 12.87
CA ASP A 759 9.97 23.93 12.86
C ASP A 759 8.48 24.27 12.71
N GLY A 760 8.10 25.49 13.08
CA GLY A 760 6.69 25.92 13.09
C GLY A 760 6.04 25.91 11.71
N GLN A 761 6.82 26.15 10.66
CA GLN A 761 6.32 26.17 9.29
C GLN A 761 6.08 24.74 8.78
N LEU A 762 6.98 23.80 9.06
CA LEU A 762 6.73 22.39 8.77
C LEU A 762 5.49 21.91 9.54
N MET A 763 5.39 22.26 10.83
CA MET A 763 4.23 21.92 11.66
C MET A 763 2.91 22.36 11.03
N SER A 764 2.82 23.56 10.44
CA SER A 764 1.56 24.05 9.84
C SER A 764 1.10 23.24 8.61
N HIS A 765 1.99 22.48 7.98
CA HIS A 765 1.68 21.61 6.83
C HIS A 765 1.45 20.14 7.21
N LEU A 766 1.77 19.74 8.45
CA LEU A 766 1.55 18.36 8.89
C LEU A 766 0.06 18.11 9.13
N ARG A 767 -0.47 17.08 8.47
CA ARG A 767 -1.89 16.70 8.55
C ARG A 767 -2.14 15.31 9.11
N TYR A 768 -3.39 15.02 9.45
CA TYR A 768 -3.79 13.66 9.82
C TYR A 768 -3.78 12.77 8.57
N PRO A 769 -3.15 11.58 8.60
CA PRO A 769 -2.94 10.80 7.40
C PRO A 769 -4.21 10.16 6.83
N GLU A 770 -4.34 10.19 5.51
CA GLU A 770 -5.52 9.67 4.80
C GLU A 770 -5.65 8.15 4.93
N SER A 771 -4.56 7.39 4.75
CA SER A 771 -4.61 5.92 4.79
C SER A 771 -4.96 5.38 6.17
N LEU A 772 -4.42 5.99 7.25
CA LEU A 772 -4.80 5.64 8.62
C LEU A 772 -6.28 5.91 8.88
N PHE A 773 -6.78 7.06 8.42
CA PHE A 773 -8.19 7.41 8.56
C PHE A 773 -9.10 6.44 7.82
N LYS A 774 -8.73 5.97 6.61
CA LYS A 774 -9.49 4.94 5.87
C LYS A 774 -9.58 3.62 6.65
N VAL A 775 -8.47 3.18 7.26
CA VAL A 775 -8.45 1.97 8.11
C VAL A 775 -9.35 2.14 9.34
N GLN A 776 -9.23 3.28 10.03
CA GLN A 776 -10.09 3.61 11.18
C GLN A 776 -11.56 3.70 10.79
N ARG A 777 -11.86 4.32 9.65
CA ARG A 777 -13.20 4.42 9.06
C ARG A 777 -13.80 3.03 8.79
N LYS A 778 -13.01 2.12 8.21
CA LYS A 778 -13.43 0.74 7.95
C LYS A 778 -13.77 0.00 9.23
N LEU A 779 -12.99 0.18 10.29
CA LEU A 779 -13.25 -0.44 11.59
C LEU A 779 -14.46 0.16 12.29
N LEU A 780 -14.59 1.49 12.29
CA LEU A 780 -15.72 2.18 12.90
C LEU A 780 -17.07 1.80 12.27
N SER A 781 -17.08 1.21 11.08
CA SER A 781 -18.29 0.62 10.47
C SER A 781 -18.93 -0.44 11.38
N GLN A 782 -18.17 -1.12 12.24
CA GLN A 782 -18.67 -2.10 13.22
C GLN A 782 -18.34 -1.70 14.67
N TYR A 783 -17.17 -1.12 14.91
CA TYR A 783 -16.63 -0.85 16.25
C TYR A 783 -17.07 0.49 16.85
N HIS A 784 -17.96 1.25 16.19
CA HIS A 784 -18.72 2.30 16.87
C HIS A 784 -19.73 1.71 17.87
N VAL A 785 -20.12 0.44 17.70
CA VAL A 785 -20.95 -0.32 18.64
C VAL A 785 -20.08 -0.81 19.80
N THR A 786 -20.20 -0.17 20.95
CA THR A 786 -19.33 -0.42 22.12
C THR A 786 -19.79 -1.57 23.02
N SER A 787 -21.03 -2.06 22.84
CA SER A 787 -21.59 -3.15 23.65
C SER A 787 -21.57 -4.49 22.92
N ALA A 788 -21.03 -5.52 23.56
CA ALA A 788 -20.96 -6.86 22.99
C ALA A 788 -22.33 -7.43 22.56
N GLY A 789 -23.40 -7.13 23.31
CA GLY A 789 -24.75 -7.59 23.00
C GLY A 789 -25.29 -7.05 21.67
N GLN A 790 -25.09 -5.76 21.40
CA GLN A 790 -25.49 -5.14 20.13
C GLN A 790 -24.55 -5.54 18.98
N PHE A 791 -23.25 -5.64 19.26
CA PHE A 791 -22.28 -6.13 18.28
C PHE A 791 -22.64 -7.56 17.82
N PHE A 792 -23.17 -8.39 18.74
CA PHE A 792 -23.64 -9.73 18.43
C PHE A 792 -24.94 -9.76 17.61
N SER A 793 -25.85 -8.79 17.74
CA SER A 793 -27.02 -8.74 16.85
C SER A 793 -26.64 -8.26 15.45
N GLY A 794 -25.64 -7.37 15.33
CA GLY A 794 -25.18 -6.80 14.06
C GLY A 794 -26.20 -5.85 13.41
N GLU A 795 -27.22 -5.43 14.16
CA GLU A 795 -28.33 -4.60 13.65
C GLU A 795 -27.95 -3.13 13.40
N ASP A 796 -26.86 -2.68 14.00
CA ASP A 796 -26.40 -1.28 13.95
C ASP A 796 -25.05 -1.14 13.24
N PHE A 797 -24.72 -2.04 12.31
CA PHE A 797 -23.50 -1.91 11.52
C PHE A 797 -23.69 -0.92 10.37
N TRP A 798 -22.62 -0.18 10.08
CA TRP A 798 -22.58 0.85 9.05
C TRP A 798 -21.57 0.47 7.97
N GLN A 799 -21.62 1.21 6.87
CA GLN A 799 -20.64 1.15 5.79
C GLN A 799 -20.39 2.54 5.22
N SER A 800 -19.23 2.71 4.59
CA SER A 800 -18.97 3.90 3.79
C SER A 800 -19.83 3.85 2.52
N PRO A 801 -20.37 4.99 2.05
CA PRO A 801 -21.15 5.03 0.83
C PRO A 801 -20.28 4.76 -0.40
N THR A 802 -20.87 4.15 -1.41
CA THR A 802 -20.34 4.08 -2.78
C THR A 802 -20.20 5.51 -3.34
N ASP A 803 -19.16 5.78 -4.11
CA ASP A 803 -18.95 7.10 -4.71
C ASP A 803 -20.01 7.39 -5.79
N PRO A 804 -20.92 8.35 -5.59
CA PRO A 804 -22.00 8.62 -6.53
C PRO A 804 -21.56 9.41 -7.77
N THR A 805 -20.31 9.87 -7.80
CA THR A 805 -19.75 10.66 -8.90
C THR A 805 -19.03 9.80 -9.94
N GLU A 806 -18.76 8.54 -9.58
CA GLU A 806 -18.10 7.54 -10.42
C GLU A 806 -18.99 6.96 -11.52
N THR A 807 -18.38 6.23 -12.46
CA THR A 807 -19.14 5.55 -13.53
C THR A 807 -20.11 4.51 -12.98
N GLN A 808 -21.20 4.22 -13.72
CA GLN A 808 -22.17 3.17 -13.32
C GLN A 808 -21.51 1.80 -13.11
N GLN A 809 -20.42 1.48 -13.83
CA GLN A 809 -19.67 0.24 -13.64
C GLN A 809 -18.92 0.25 -12.30
N ALA A 810 -18.20 1.32 -11.99
CA ALA A 810 -17.53 1.52 -10.70
C ALA A 810 -18.52 1.48 -9.51
N GLN A 811 -19.71 2.06 -9.70
CA GLN A 811 -20.78 1.99 -8.68
C GLN A 811 -21.34 0.58 -8.49
N GLN A 812 -21.38 -0.25 -9.56
CA GLN A 812 -21.78 -1.66 -9.48
C GLN A 812 -20.71 -2.53 -8.82
N GLU A 813 -19.45 -2.12 -8.88
CA GLU A 813 -18.32 -2.73 -8.16
C GLU A 813 -18.21 -2.22 -6.71
N ASP A 814 -19.17 -1.41 -6.25
CA ASP A 814 -19.24 -0.81 -4.91
C ASP A 814 -17.95 -0.04 -4.54
N ILE A 815 -17.36 0.68 -5.52
CA ILE A 815 -16.19 1.55 -5.26
C ILE A 815 -16.59 2.67 -4.29
N LEU A 816 -15.93 2.69 -3.14
CA LEU A 816 -16.27 3.57 -2.02
C LEU A 816 -15.83 5.02 -2.27
N GLN A 817 -16.58 5.95 -1.68
CA GLN A 817 -16.19 7.37 -1.65
C GLN A 817 -14.94 7.57 -0.77
N PRO A 818 -13.95 8.37 -1.19
CA PRO A 818 -12.77 8.70 -0.40
C PRO A 818 -13.11 9.70 0.72
N PRO A 819 -12.27 9.80 1.76
CA PRO A 819 -12.36 10.89 2.71
C PRO A 819 -11.81 12.21 2.12
N TYR A 820 -12.35 13.35 2.55
CA TYR A 820 -11.97 14.67 2.01
C TYR A 820 -11.40 15.60 3.08
N TYR A 821 -10.28 16.26 2.77
CA TYR A 821 -9.79 17.37 3.58
C TYR A 821 -10.65 18.60 3.35
N LEU A 822 -11.18 19.20 4.42
CA LEU A 822 -12.06 20.36 4.40
C LEU A 822 -11.83 21.19 5.66
N THR A 823 -11.85 22.51 5.54
CA THR A 823 -11.93 23.40 6.71
C THR A 823 -13.39 23.62 7.08
N LEU A 824 -13.81 23.10 8.23
CA LEU A 824 -15.17 23.27 8.73
C LEU A 824 -15.21 23.32 10.26
N GLN A 825 -16.27 23.96 10.77
CA GLN A 825 -16.62 23.91 12.18
C GLN A 825 -17.45 22.66 12.45
N THR A 826 -17.05 21.86 13.43
CA THR A 826 -17.75 20.61 13.81
C THR A 826 -18.27 20.72 15.25
N GLY A 827 -19.12 19.77 15.66
CA GLY A 827 -19.56 19.65 17.04
C GLY A 827 -18.37 19.66 18.01
N GLY A 828 -18.33 20.64 18.91
CA GLY A 828 -17.26 20.80 19.89
C GLY A 828 -16.11 21.74 19.49
N THR A 829 -16.07 22.29 18.26
CA THR A 829 -15.12 23.36 17.87
C THR A 829 -15.81 24.73 17.82
N LYS A 830 -15.09 25.79 18.22
CA LYS A 830 -15.60 27.17 18.21
C LYS A 830 -15.24 27.94 16.93
N GLU A 831 -14.24 27.43 16.22
CA GLU A 831 -13.70 27.99 14.99
C GLU A 831 -13.61 26.85 13.96
N PRO A 832 -13.58 27.15 12.65
CA PRO A 832 -13.34 26.16 11.62
C PRO A 832 -11.96 25.54 11.76
N VAL A 833 -11.87 24.22 11.64
CA VAL A 833 -10.59 23.51 11.71
C VAL A 833 -10.40 22.65 10.47
N PHE A 834 -9.18 22.67 9.94
CA PHE A 834 -8.79 21.80 8.83
C PHE A 834 -8.90 20.33 9.25
N SER A 835 -9.87 19.63 8.68
CA SER A 835 -10.31 18.31 9.08
C SER A 835 -10.35 17.35 7.90
N LEU A 836 -10.18 16.06 8.18
CA LEU A 836 -10.45 15.00 7.21
C LEU A 836 -11.80 14.37 7.55
N THR A 837 -12.72 14.32 6.58
CA THR A 837 -14.11 13.94 6.82
C THR A 837 -14.54 12.71 6.03
N SER A 838 -15.54 12.00 6.54
CA SER A 838 -16.24 10.94 5.83
C SER A 838 -17.66 10.74 6.38
N SER A 839 -18.48 10.03 5.62
CA SER A 839 -19.88 9.77 5.93
C SER A 839 -20.15 8.26 6.07
N TYR A 840 -21.23 7.93 6.76
CA TYR A 840 -21.72 6.57 6.95
C TYR A 840 -23.19 6.44 6.58
N ILE A 841 -23.49 5.31 5.97
CA ILE A 841 -24.84 4.81 5.72
C ILE A 841 -25.01 3.47 6.44
N PRO A 842 -26.25 3.04 6.75
CA PRO A 842 -26.52 1.70 7.29
C PRO A 842 -25.92 0.60 6.40
N ALA A 843 -25.30 -0.40 7.01
CA ALA A 843 -24.87 -1.60 6.31
C ALA A 843 -26.06 -2.52 6.02
N GLY A 844 -25.96 -3.31 4.95
CA GLY A 844 -26.93 -4.36 4.65
C GLY A 844 -27.26 -4.47 3.17
N SER A 845 -28.00 -5.52 2.83
CA SER A 845 -28.41 -5.80 1.45
C SER A 845 -29.52 -4.87 0.94
N ALA A 846 -30.27 -4.25 1.85
CA ALA A 846 -31.24 -3.22 1.53
C ALA A 846 -30.52 -1.87 1.45
N LYS A 847 -30.42 -1.30 0.24
CA LYS A 847 -29.73 -0.03 -0.06
C LYS A 847 -30.49 1.19 0.48
N ARG A 848 -30.65 1.28 1.80
CA ARG A 848 -31.22 2.45 2.46
C ARG A 848 -30.10 3.46 2.65
N GLU A 849 -29.93 4.34 1.68
CA GLU A 849 -28.84 5.34 1.65
C GLU A 849 -29.21 6.61 2.43
N ILE A 850 -29.67 6.45 3.67
CA ILE A 850 -29.84 7.56 4.60
C ILE A 850 -28.53 7.81 5.35
N LEU A 851 -28.20 9.06 5.61
CA LEU A 851 -27.02 9.40 6.39
C LEU A 851 -27.26 9.01 7.86
N THR A 852 -26.38 8.17 8.40
CA THR A 852 -26.48 7.71 9.80
C THR A 852 -25.34 8.21 10.67
N GLY A 853 -24.22 8.60 10.06
CA GLY A 853 -23.07 9.15 10.77
C GLY A 853 -22.20 10.05 9.91
N PHE A 854 -21.61 11.06 10.54
CA PHE A 854 -20.59 11.93 9.96
C PHE A 854 -19.35 11.88 10.85
N LEU A 855 -18.22 11.49 10.26
CA LEU A 855 -16.94 11.35 10.94
C LEU A 855 -16.00 12.46 10.48
N SER A 856 -15.35 13.11 11.43
CA SER A 856 -14.29 14.08 11.18
C SER A 856 -13.08 13.80 12.07
N VAL A 857 -11.88 14.12 11.59
CA VAL A 857 -10.67 14.14 12.41
C VAL A 857 -9.92 15.44 12.19
N ASP A 858 -9.57 16.09 13.31
CA ASP A 858 -8.75 17.30 13.26
C ASP A 858 -7.39 16.99 12.65
N SER A 859 -7.13 17.62 11.51
CA SER A 859 -5.90 17.46 10.75
C SER A 859 -4.93 18.61 10.97
N ASP A 860 -5.28 19.62 11.76
CA ASP A 860 -4.41 20.75 12.07
C ASP A 860 -3.38 20.42 13.16
N ALA A 861 -2.11 20.25 12.79
CA ALA A 861 -1.02 20.03 13.73
C ALA A 861 -0.56 21.31 14.47
N GLY A 862 -1.03 22.49 14.08
CA GLY A 862 -0.63 23.80 14.60
C GLY A 862 0.64 24.35 13.94
N GLY A 863 0.96 25.63 14.20
CA GLY A 863 2.15 26.31 13.63
C GLY A 863 3.29 26.54 14.62
N THR A 864 3.23 25.96 15.83
CA THR A 864 4.23 26.18 16.88
C THR A 864 5.33 25.12 16.80
N LYS A 865 6.60 25.56 16.75
CA LYS A 865 7.77 24.68 16.69
C LYS A 865 7.69 23.58 17.75
N GLY A 866 7.67 22.33 17.28
CA GLY A 866 7.72 21.14 18.11
C GLY A 866 6.55 20.90 19.07
N VAL A 867 5.43 21.62 18.91
CA VAL A 867 4.24 21.48 19.74
C VAL A 867 3.07 21.06 18.87
N VAL A 868 2.61 19.82 19.05
CA VAL A 868 1.41 19.30 18.38
C VAL A 868 0.18 20.01 18.93
N GLY A 869 -0.66 20.52 18.03
CA GLY A 869 -1.92 21.18 18.36
C GLY A 869 -2.80 20.33 19.28
N PRO A 870 -3.50 20.94 20.26
CA PRO A 870 -4.20 20.20 21.31
C PRO A 870 -5.35 19.32 20.79
N HIS A 871 -5.90 19.65 19.63
CA HIS A 871 -7.00 18.91 19.02
C HIS A 871 -6.57 17.99 17.87
N TYR A 872 -5.31 18.04 17.43
CA TYR A 872 -4.82 17.20 16.34
C TYR A 872 -5.10 15.71 16.58
N GLY A 873 -5.68 15.04 15.59
CA GLY A 873 -6.02 13.61 15.66
C GLY A 873 -7.25 13.29 16.51
N THR A 874 -8.01 14.30 16.97
CA THR A 874 -9.28 14.08 17.67
C THR A 874 -10.34 13.63 16.67
N LEU A 875 -10.75 12.36 16.76
CA LEU A 875 -11.87 11.81 16.01
C LEU A 875 -13.19 12.28 16.63
N ARG A 876 -14.09 12.84 15.82
CA ARG A 876 -15.43 13.26 16.21
C ARG A 876 -16.46 12.56 15.33
N LEU A 877 -17.33 11.78 15.95
CA LEU A 877 -18.38 11.03 15.29
C LEU A 877 -19.73 11.63 15.66
N GLN A 878 -20.37 12.30 14.71
CA GLN A 878 -21.72 12.80 14.82
C GLN A 878 -22.70 11.73 14.34
N THR A 879 -23.51 11.19 15.26
CA THR A 879 -24.48 10.13 14.98
C THR A 879 -25.86 10.72 14.78
N LEU A 880 -26.52 10.39 13.67
CA LEU A 880 -27.89 10.86 13.42
C LEU A 880 -28.91 9.90 14.08
N PRO A 881 -30.09 10.40 14.48
CA PRO A 881 -31.17 9.56 15.00
C PRO A 881 -31.58 8.45 14.01
N LYS A 882 -32.00 7.28 14.52
CA LYS A 882 -32.38 6.12 13.69
C LYS A 882 -33.66 6.36 12.86
N ASP A 883 -34.46 7.35 13.23
CA ASP A 883 -35.65 7.83 12.52
C ASP A 883 -35.36 9.03 11.59
N SER A 884 -34.09 9.42 11.45
CA SER A 884 -33.66 10.46 10.52
C SER A 884 -33.92 10.06 9.07
N ASN A 885 -34.39 11.02 8.27
CA ASN A 885 -34.55 10.90 6.82
C ASN A 885 -33.54 11.77 6.05
N VAL A 886 -32.44 12.15 6.69
CA VAL A 886 -31.37 12.92 6.01
C VAL A 886 -30.80 12.08 4.87
N PRO A 887 -30.78 12.59 3.63
CA PRO A 887 -30.22 11.87 2.49
C PRO A 887 -28.75 11.53 2.72
N GLY A 888 -28.29 10.32 2.43
CA GLY A 888 -26.86 10.01 2.28
C GLY A 888 -26.33 10.49 0.92
N PRO A 889 -25.02 10.39 0.66
CA PRO A 889 -24.40 10.88 -0.59
C PRO A 889 -25.08 10.41 -1.89
N GLY A 890 -25.41 9.13 -2.03
CA GLY A 890 -26.06 8.64 -3.25
C GLY A 890 -27.54 9.06 -3.39
N GLN A 891 -28.25 9.26 -2.28
CA GLN A 891 -29.58 9.86 -2.30
C GLN A 891 -29.54 11.36 -2.62
N ALA A 892 -28.57 12.10 -2.08
CA ALA A 892 -28.34 13.51 -2.44
C ALA A 892 -28.03 13.64 -3.94
N GLN A 893 -27.21 12.76 -4.50
CA GLN A 893 -26.96 12.70 -5.94
C GLN A 893 -28.23 12.42 -6.74
N SER A 894 -29.04 11.46 -6.28
CA SER A 894 -30.32 11.15 -6.91
C SER A 894 -31.28 12.35 -6.89
N ASN A 895 -31.26 13.15 -5.81
CA ASN A 895 -32.04 14.38 -5.71
C ASN A 895 -31.55 15.45 -6.69
N PHE A 896 -30.23 15.60 -6.89
CA PHE A 896 -29.68 16.46 -7.95
C PHE A 896 -30.15 16.01 -9.33
N ASP A 897 -30.06 14.72 -9.63
CA ASP A 897 -30.41 14.15 -10.93
C ASP A 897 -31.92 14.22 -11.24
N ALA A 898 -32.76 14.13 -10.21
CA ALA A 898 -34.21 14.20 -10.33
C ALA A 898 -34.73 15.63 -10.54
N LYS A 899 -33.92 16.67 -10.26
CA LYS A 899 -34.34 18.06 -10.42
C LYS A 899 -34.40 18.44 -11.90
N ASP A 900 -35.59 18.80 -12.38
CA ASP A 900 -35.83 19.12 -13.81
C ASP A 900 -34.88 20.18 -14.37
N THR A 901 -34.63 21.26 -13.61
CA THR A 901 -33.71 22.34 -14.02
C THR A 901 -32.29 21.83 -14.21
N VAL A 902 -31.77 21.03 -13.27
CA VAL A 902 -30.44 20.42 -13.31
C VAL A 902 -30.35 19.46 -14.49
N SER A 903 -31.28 18.51 -14.58
CA SER A 903 -31.27 17.49 -15.64
C SER A 903 -31.34 18.13 -17.03
N ARG A 904 -32.21 19.11 -17.24
CA ARG A 904 -32.33 19.82 -18.53
C ARG A 904 -31.06 20.59 -18.88
N GLU A 905 -30.51 21.37 -17.96
CA GLU A 905 -29.29 22.16 -18.23
C GLU A 905 -28.07 21.27 -18.42
N LEU A 906 -27.86 20.26 -17.57
CA LEU A 906 -26.74 19.33 -17.74
C LEU A 906 -26.83 18.57 -19.07
N ASN A 907 -28.03 18.14 -19.48
CA ASN A 907 -28.23 17.50 -20.79
C ASN A 907 -27.90 18.47 -21.95
N LEU A 908 -28.27 19.74 -21.84
CA LEU A 908 -27.89 20.78 -22.81
C LEU A 908 -26.37 20.99 -22.85
N LEU A 909 -25.72 21.05 -21.68
CA LEU A 909 -24.27 21.20 -21.55
C LEU A 909 -23.51 19.95 -22.02
N GLN A 910 -24.17 18.79 -22.06
CA GLN A 910 -23.64 17.54 -22.60
C GLN A 910 -23.97 17.34 -24.10
N THR A 911 -24.81 18.21 -24.69
CA THR A 911 -25.18 18.11 -26.10
C THR A 911 -24.08 18.66 -27.00
N GLY A 912 -23.68 17.89 -28.02
CA GLY A 912 -22.70 18.30 -29.03
C GLY A 912 -21.27 17.84 -28.72
N SER A 913 -20.32 18.78 -28.70
CA SER A 913 -18.88 18.50 -28.57
C SER A 913 -18.36 18.85 -27.17
N THR A 914 -19.14 18.58 -26.13
CA THR A 914 -18.79 18.83 -24.72
C THR A 914 -19.08 17.59 -23.88
N LYS A 915 -18.34 17.46 -22.77
CA LYS A 915 -18.48 16.42 -21.76
C LYS A 915 -18.61 17.10 -20.41
N VAL A 916 -19.64 16.70 -19.67
CA VAL A 916 -19.82 17.11 -18.27
C VAL A 916 -19.00 16.16 -17.40
N LYS A 917 -18.21 16.72 -16.49
CA LYS A 917 -17.50 16.00 -15.43
C LYS A 917 -17.99 16.53 -14.10
N ARG A 918 -18.51 15.64 -13.27
CA ARG A 918 -18.88 15.96 -11.89
C ARG A 918 -17.62 15.89 -11.03
N GLY A 919 -17.43 16.87 -10.16
CA GLY A 919 -16.43 16.77 -9.09
C GLY A 919 -16.99 16.02 -7.90
N ASN A 920 -16.20 15.91 -6.84
CA ASN A 920 -16.59 15.26 -5.60
C ASN A 920 -17.82 15.89 -4.93
N LEU A 921 -18.71 15.02 -4.46
CA LEU A 921 -19.86 15.41 -3.64
C LEU A 921 -19.43 15.55 -2.18
N LEU A 922 -19.30 16.79 -1.72
CA LEU A 922 -18.89 17.15 -0.36
C LEU A 922 -20.12 17.20 0.56
N THR A 923 -20.07 16.51 1.70
CA THR A 923 -21.10 16.55 2.75
C THR A 923 -20.61 17.39 3.92
N LEU A 924 -21.37 18.42 4.31
CA LEU A 924 -20.95 19.44 5.28
C LEU A 924 -22.05 19.66 6.35
N PRO A 925 -21.75 19.52 7.66
CA PRO A 925 -22.68 19.84 8.74
C PRO A 925 -22.77 21.35 8.99
N LEU A 926 -23.56 22.06 8.18
CA LEU A 926 -23.73 23.51 8.23
C LEU A 926 -25.21 23.91 8.41
N GLY A 927 -25.48 25.08 8.98
CA GLY A 927 -26.83 25.64 9.12
C GLY A 927 -27.76 24.82 10.02
N GLY A 928 -27.18 24.01 10.92
CA GLY A 928 -27.90 23.05 11.77
C GLY A 928 -28.39 21.80 11.04
N GLY A 929 -28.03 21.61 9.76
CA GLY A 929 -28.39 20.45 8.92
C GLY A 929 -27.20 19.88 8.17
N LEU A 930 -27.43 19.29 7.00
CA LEU A 930 -26.38 18.80 6.10
C LEU A 930 -26.51 19.49 4.74
N VAL A 931 -25.45 20.19 4.34
CA VAL A 931 -25.30 20.79 3.01
C VAL A 931 -24.46 19.85 2.15
N TYR A 932 -24.96 19.54 0.95
CA TYR A 932 -24.24 18.80 -0.07
C TYR A 932 -23.78 19.76 -1.16
N VAL A 933 -22.50 19.77 -1.50
CA VAL A 933 -21.93 20.63 -2.55
C VAL A 933 -21.20 19.78 -3.58
N GLU A 934 -21.55 19.94 -4.85
CA GLU A 934 -20.93 19.24 -5.98
C GLU A 934 -20.57 20.24 -7.10
N PRO A 935 -19.27 20.47 -7.38
CA PRO A 935 -18.85 21.30 -8.50
C PRO A 935 -19.02 20.55 -9.83
N VAL A 936 -19.53 21.24 -10.86
CA VAL A 936 -19.74 20.68 -12.20
C VAL A 936 -18.82 21.34 -13.20
N TYR A 937 -17.97 20.51 -13.82
CA TYR A 937 -16.99 20.90 -14.80
C TYR A 937 -17.45 20.57 -16.21
N ILE A 938 -17.09 21.42 -17.17
CA ILE A 938 -17.30 21.18 -18.59
C ILE A 938 -15.97 21.08 -19.29
N GLN A 939 -15.83 20.07 -20.13
CA GLN A 939 -14.66 19.84 -20.96
C GLN A 939 -15.12 19.68 -22.42
N SER A 940 -14.45 20.33 -23.38
CA SER A 940 -14.72 20.07 -24.81
C SER A 940 -14.37 18.62 -25.19
N SER A 941 -15.03 18.03 -26.18
CA SER A 941 -14.72 16.70 -26.71
C SER A 941 -13.46 16.67 -27.60
N GLY A 942 -12.85 17.83 -27.89
CA GLY A 942 -11.62 17.93 -28.66
C GLY A 942 -10.38 17.37 -27.94
N ALA A 943 -9.30 17.14 -28.70
CA ALA A 943 -8.09 16.49 -28.18
C ALA A 943 -7.27 17.34 -27.18
N THR A 944 -7.44 18.67 -27.18
CA THR A 944 -6.70 19.61 -26.31
C THR A 944 -7.61 20.27 -25.27
N SER A 945 -8.65 19.56 -24.83
CA SER A 945 -9.63 20.09 -23.88
C SER A 945 -9.25 19.78 -22.43
N TYR A 946 -9.73 20.61 -21.51
CA TYR A 946 -9.51 20.48 -20.08
C TYR A 946 -10.77 20.91 -19.32
N PRO A 947 -10.99 20.42 -18.08
CA PRO A 947 -12.18 20.74 -17.31
C PRO A 947 -12.20 22.18 -16.78
N LEU A 948 -13.30 22.90 -16.98
CA LEU A 948 -13.54 24.23 -16.43
C LEU A 948 -14.78 24.21 -15.55
N LEU A 949 -14.72 24.81 -14.36
CA LEU A 949 -15.88 24.92 -13.49
C LEU A 949 -16.94 25.80 -14.16
N LYS A 950 -18.18 25.32 -14.24
CA LYS A 950 -19.27 26.09 -14.87
C LYS A 950 -20.51 26.20 -14.03
N LYS A 951 -20.78 25.22 -13.19
CA LYS A 951 -21.94 25.21 -12.31
C LYS A 951 -21.56 24.63 -10.95
N VAL A 952 -22.32 25.01 -9.93
CA VAL A 952 -22.24 24.44 -8.59
C VAL A 952 -23.63 23.94 -8.20
N LEU A 953 -23.71 22.69 -7.76
CA LEU A 953 -24.91 22.07 -7.20
C LEU A 953 -24.85 22.14 -5.69
N VAL A 954 -25.93 22.59 -5.06
CA VAL A 954 -26.08 22.62 -3.61
C VAL A 954 -27.39 21.97 -3.22
N ALA A 955 -27.39 21.09 -2.22
CA ALA A 955 -28.63 20.56 -1.64
C ALA A 955 -28.66 20.74 -0.12
N PHE A 956 -29.86 21.01 0.40
CA PHE A 956 -30.18 21.01 1.82
C PHE A 956 -31.61 20.49 2.01
N GLY A 957 -31.78 19.34 2.68
CA GLY A 957 -33.06 18.65 2.71
C GLY A 957 -33.55 18.31 1.29
N ASP A 958 -34.75 18.77 0.95
CA ASP A 958 -35.36 18.58 -0.39
C ASP A 958 -35.09 19.76 -1.36
N GLN A 959 -34.42 20.81 -0.89
CA GLN A 959 -34.08 21.99 -1.69
C GLN A 959 -32.79 21.75 -2.46
N VAL A 960 -32.80 22.09 -3.75
CA VAL A 960 -31.66 21.98 -4.66
C VAL A 960 -31.44 23.32 -5.34
N GLY A 961 -30.26 23.88 -5.13
CA GLY A 961 -29.72 25.06 -5.82
C GLY A 961 -28.80 24.64 -6.94
N PHE A 962 -28.84 25.40 -8.03
CA PHE A 962 -28.01 25.18 -9.20
C PHE A 962 -27.69 26.53 -9.85
N ALA A 963 -26.44 26.96 -9.71
CA ALA A 963 -26.00 28.28 -10.16
C ALA A 963 -24.58 28.27 -10.71
N ASN A 964 -24.11 29.42 -11.21
CA ASN A 964 -22.76 29.56 -11.73
C ASN A 964 -21.72 29.72 -10.60
N THR A 965 -22.16 30.19 -9.44
CA THR A 965 -21.36 30.40 -8.23
C THR A 965 -21.95 29.64 -7.04
N LEU A 966 -21.11 29.32 -6.07
CA LEU A 966 -21.52 28.72 -4.81
C LEU A 966 -22.38 29.69 -3.99
N ASP A 967 -22.01 30.98 -3.94
CA ASP A 967 -22.82 32.03 -3.32
C ASP A 967 -24.29 32.00 -3.82
N GLU A 968 -24.51 32.06 -5.14
CA GLU A 968 -25.87 32.01 -5.72
C GLU A 968 -26.58 30.67 -5.47
N ALA A 969 -25.85 29.55 -5.50
CA ALA A 969 -26.44 28.23 -5.28
C ALA A 969 -26.89 28.04 -3.83
N LEU A 970 -26.13 28.58 -2.86
CA LEU A 970 -26.50 28.60 -1.45
C LEU A 970 -27.72 29.49 -1.22
N ASP A 971 -27.77 30.69 -1.82
CA ASP A 971 -28.91 31.59 -1.68
C ASP A 971 -30.21 30.97 -2.24
N GLN A 972 -30.14 30.23 -3.35
CA GLN A 972 -31.29 29.49 -3.89
C GLN A 972 -31.85 28.45 -2.91
N VAL A 973 -30.99 27.84 -2.10
CA VAL A 973 -31.37 26.81 -1.12
C VAL A 973 -31.88 27.45 0.17
N PHE A 974 -31.27 28.53 0.64
CA PHE A 974 -31.61 29.17 1.92
C PHE A 974 -32.59 30.34 1.79
N GLY A 975 -33.56 30.26 0.88
CA GLY A 975 -34.67 31.23 0.82
C GLY A 975 -34.27 32.63 0.33
N GLY A 976 -33.23 32.71 -0.50
CA GLY A 976 -32.77 33.93 -1.18
C GLY A 976 -31.62 34.67 -0.49
N ASP A 977 -31.24 34.26 0.72
CA ASP A 977 -30.07 34.76 1.44
C ASP A 977 -29.58 33.67 2.39
N SER A 978 -28.42 33.10 2.08
CA SER A 978 -27.75 32.09 2.90
C SER A 978 -27.15 32.66 4.18
N GLY A 979 -26.86 33.97 4.22
CA GLY A 979 -26.21 34.65 5.34
C GLY A 979 -24.70 34.45 5.41
N ALA A 980 -24.08 33.84 4.39
CA ALA A 980 -22.64 33.62 4.30
C ALA A 980 -22.10 34.05 2.93
N GLN A 981 -20.81 34.38 2.85
CA GLN A 981 -20.11 34.68 1.61
C GLN A 981 -19.15 33.55 1.27
N ALA A 982 -19.40 32.82 0.19
CA ALA A 982 -18.56 31.73 -0.29
C ALA A 982 -17.27 32.21 -0.99
N GLY A 983 -17.23 33.49 -1.36
CA GLY A 983 -16.05 34.15 -1.91
C GLY A 983 -15.94 34.06 -3.43
N ASP A 984 -17.02 33.64 -4.11
CA ASP A 984 -17.10 33.55 -5.57
C ASP A 984 -18.22 34.39 -6.19
N ALA A 985 -18.98 35.14 -5.37
CA ALA A 985 -20.02 36.09 -5.79
C ALA A 985 -19.58 37.09 -6.87
N GLN A 986 -18.30 37.45 -6.96
CA GLN A 986 -17.80 38.36 -8.01
C GLN A 986 -17.95 37.76 -9.42
N ASN A 987 -18.08 36.44 -9.53
CA ASN A 987 -18.26 35.71 -10.78
C ASN A 987 -19.74 35.50 -11.15
N ALA A 988 -20.69 35.98 -10.32
CA ALA A 988 -22.14 35.87 -10.56
C ALA A 988 -22.61 36.62 -11.83
N HIS A 989 -21.84 37.61 -12.28
CA HIS A 989 -22.20 38.47 -13.42
C HIS A 989 -21.26 38.29 -14.61
N GLY A 990 -21.31 37.11 -15.22
CA GLY A 990 -20.58 36.78 -16.46
C GLY A 990 -21.14 37.40 -17.75
N ASP A 991 -22.19 38.23 -17.71
CA ASP A 991 -22.88 38.69 -18.93
C ASP A 991 -22.99 40.23 -19.12
N THR A 992 -22.30 41.05 -18.32
CA THR A 992 -22.20 42.50 -18.61
C THR A 992 -20.83 43.08 -18.25
N ALA A 993 -19.86 42.87 -19.14
CA ALA A 993 -18.68 43.72 -19.19
C ALA A 993 -18.99 44.95 -20.07
N ASP A 994 -19.47 46.04 -19.44
CA ASP A 994 -19.22 47.38 -19.94
C ASP A 994 -18.41 48.14 -18.89
N GLY A 995 -17.21 48.54 -19.30
CA GLY A 995 -16.09 48.82 -18.41
C GLY A 995 -16.30 50.00 -17.47
N ARG A 996 -15.93 49.80 -16.21
CA ARG A 996 -15.46 50.88 -15.33
C ARG A 996 -14.30 50.39 -14.48
N SER A 997 -13.12 50.86 -14.88
CA SER A 997 -11.90 50.86 -14.08
C SER A 997 -12.14 51.63 -12.77
N SER A 998 -11.80 50.99 -11.66
CA SER A 998 -11.64 51.58 -10.35
C SER A 998 -10.33 52.36 -10.28
N GLY A 999 -10.43 53.67 -10.10
CA GLY A 999 -9.35 54.48 -9.55
C GLY A 999 -9.68 54.81 -8.10
N GLU A 1000 -8.91 54.24 -7.16
CA GLU A 1000 -8.89 54.65 -5.75
C GLU A 1000 -8.39 56.09 -5.61
N GLY A 1001 -8.94 56.82 -4.64
CA GLY A 1001 -8.44 58.14 -4.25
C GLY A 1001 -9.39 58.90 -3.31
N THR A 1002 -9.47 58.45 -2.06
CA THR A 1002 -9.60 59.24 -0.81
C THR A 1002 -10.42 60.54 -0.82
N GLY A 1003 -11.44 60.64 0.04
CA GLY A 1003 -12.07 61.91 0.38
C GLY A 1003 -13.07 61.82 1.54
N ASP A 1004 -12.57 62.10 2.74
CA ASP A 1004 -13.34 62.47 3.94
C ASP A 1004 -14.02 63.84 3.76
N THR A 1005 -14.99 64.12 4.63
CA THR A 1005 -15.60 65.42 4.99
C THR A 1005 -16.70 66.06 4.12
N THR A 1006 -17.93 65.91 4.65
CA THR A 1006 -18.91 66.97 4.99
C THR A 1006 -19.26 68.07 3.99
N THR A 1007 -20.54 68.04 3.60
CA THR A 1007 -21.45 69.14 3.24
C THR A 1007 -21.32 70.37 4.14
N PRO A 1008 -21.62 71.60 3.67
CA PRO A 1008 -23.03 72.00 3.53
C PRO A 1008 -23.41 72.91 2.34
N LYS A 1009 -24.73 72.86 2.05
CA LYS A 1009 -25.58 73.80 1.29
C LYS A 1009 -25.22 75.29 1.46
N ASP A 1010 -25.32 76.11 0.41
CA ASP A 1010 -26.55 76.85 0.06
C ASP A 1010 -26.40 77.70 -1.25
N LYS A 1011 -27.53 77.81 -1.98
CA LYS A 1011 -28.05 78.93 -2.81
C LYS A 1011 -27.30 79.52 -4.02
N ASP A 1012 -27.88 79.22 -5.19
CA ASP A 1012 -28.59 80.15 -6.09
C ASP A 1012 -27.86 81.40 -6.64
N GLN A 1013 -27.48 81.36 -7.93
CA GLN A 1013 -27.84 82.35 -8.97
C GLN A 1013 -27.23 81.97 -10.32
N GLY A 1014 -28.07 82.01 -11.36
CA GLY A 1014 -27.68 81.73 -12.74
C GLY A 1014 -27.03 82.92 -13.45
N SER A 1015 -26.13 82.61 -14.38
CA SER A 1015 -26.02 83.26 -15.69
C SER A 1015 -25.18 82.37 -16.60
N GLY A 1016 -25.71 82.02 -17.76
CA GLY A 1016 -25.19 80.97 -18.63
C GLY A 1016 -24.00 81.37 -19.51
N SER A 1017 -23.31 80.34 -20.02
CA SER A 1017 -23.11 80.10 -21.46
C SER A 1017 -22.14 78.93 -21.67
N ALA A 1018 -22.60 77.87 -22.35
CA ALA A 1018 -21.97 77.25 -23.53
C ALA A 1018 -22.23 75.73 -23.66
N LYS A 1019 -23.02 75.41 -24.70
CA LYS A 1019 -22.95 74.26 -25.63
C LYS A 1019 -23.13 72.82 -25.11
N GLN A 1020 -24.40 72.40 -25.23
CA GLN A 1020 -24.89 71.12 -25.77
C GLN A 1020 -23.90 70.28 -26.59
N GLN A 1021 -23.90 68.98 -26.30
CA GLN A 1021 -24.13 67.95 -27.31
C GLN A 1021 -25.27 67.06 -26.77
N GLY A 1022 -26.47 67.24 -27.36
CA GLY A 1022 -27.74 66.81 -26.79
C GLY A 1022 -28.21 65.44 -27.30
N THR A 1023 -28.83 64.68 -26.40
CA THR A 1023 -29.75 63.58 -26.76
C THR A 1023 -31.07 64.21 -27.21
N ASP A 1024 -31.59 63.81 -28.39
CA ASP A 1024 -32.84 64.34 -28.92
C ASP A 1024 -33.99 64.13 -27.91
N PRO A 1025 -34.69 65.18 -27.43
CA PRO A 1025 -35.82 65.03 -26.50
C PRO A 1025 -36.94 64.14 -27.06
N ARG A 1026 -37.06 64.01 -28.39
CA ARG A 1026 -38.01 63.09 -29.02
C ARG A 1026 -37.61 61.62 -28.87
N LEU A 1027 -36.30 61.33 -28.84
CA LEU A 1027 -35.79 59.98 -28.57
C LEU A 1027 -36.05 59.59 -27.12
N LYS A 1028 -35.86 60.52 -26.18
CA LYS A 1028 -36.17 60.29 -24.76
C LYS A 1028 -37.67 60.04 -24.55
N GLN A 1029 -38.53 60.75 -25.29
CA GLN A 1029 -39.97 60.53 -25.28
C GLN A 1029 -40.31 59.13 -25.84
N ALA A 1030 -39.76 58.76 -27.00
CA ALA A 1030 -40.00 57.46 -27.63
C ALA A 1030 -39.57 56.28 -26.74
N LEU A 1031 -38.45 56.41 -26.02
CA LEU A 1031 -38.00 55.40 -25.05
C LEU A 1031 -38.91 55.33 -23.81
N SER A 1032 -39.46 56.46 -23.37
CA SER A 1032 -40.44 56.50 -22.27
C SER A 1032 -41.78 55.86 -22.69
N ASP A 1033 -42.22 56.11 -23.91
CA ASP A 1033 -43.45 55.54 -24.47
C ASP A 1033 -43.31 54.02 -24.63
N ALA A 1034 -42.12 53.53 -25.04
CA ALA A 1034 -41.80 52.11 -25.07
C ALA A 1034 -41.83 51.47 -23.67
N ALA A 1035 -41.23 52.13 -22.67
CA ALA A 1035 -41.24 51.63 -21.29
C ALA A 1035 -42.67 51.56 -20.70
N GLN A 1036 -43.55 52.49 -21.06
CA GLN A 1036 -44.94 52.47 -20.64
C GLN A 1036 -45.73 51.36 -21.37
N ALA A 1037 -45.57 51.22 -22.68
CA ALA A 1037 -46.22 50.18 -23.47
C ALA A 1037 -45.82 48.76 -23.02
N MET A 1038 -44.59 48.55 -22.55
CA MET A 1038 -44.16 47.31 -21.90
C MET A 1038 -44.94 47.03 -20.61
N LYS A 1039 -45.08 48.02 -19.73
CA LYS A 1039 -45.85 47.88 -18.48
C LYS A 1039 -47.31 47.58 -18.75
N ASP A 1040 -47.90 48.24 -19.74
CA ASP A 1040 -49.30 48.04 -20.14
C ASP A 1040 -49.49 46.64 -20.75
N SER A 1041 -48.50 46.15 -21.52
CA SER A 1041 -48.49 44.78 -22.04
C SER A 1041 -48.42 43.75 -20.92
N ASP A 1042 -47.56 43.93 -19.91
CA ASP A 1042 -47.45 43.02 -18.78
C ASP A 1042 -48.72 43.01 -17.92
N ALA A 1043 -49.35 44.17 -17.74
CA ALA A 1043 -50.62 44.29 -17.02
C ALA A 1043 -51.76 43.58 -17.77
N ALA A 1044 -51.87 43.79 -19.09
CA ALA A 1044 -52.88 43.17 -19.93
C ALA A 1044 -52.70 41.64 -20.05
N MET A 1045 -51.45 41.17 -20.09
CA MET A 1045 -51.13 39.74 -20.06
C MET A 1045 -51.55 39.10 -18.73
N LYS A 1046 -51.27 39.76 -17.59
CA LYS A 1046 -51.69 39.29 -16.27
C LYS A 1046 -53.21 39.29 -16.08
N SER A 1047 -53.93 40.19 -16.74
CA SER A 1047 -55.40 40.23 -16.71
C SER A 1047 -56.07 39.36 -17.78
N GLY A 1048 -55.29 38.69 -18.65
CA GLY A 1048 -55.80 37.84 -19.73
C GLY A 1048 -56.54 38.60 -20.85
N ASP A 1049 -56.36 39.92 -20.95
CA ASP A 1049 -56.98 40.76 -21.98
C ASP A 1049 -56.06 40.85 -23.20
N TRP A 1050 -56.25 39.89 -24.11
CA TRP A 1050 -55.44 39.77 -25.32
C TRP A 1050 -55.62 40.93 -26.31
N ASN A 1051 -56.76 41.65 -26.25
CA ASN A 1051 -56.97 42.84 -27.09
C ASN A 1051 -56.15 44.02 -26.56
N ALA A 1052 -56.16 44.26 -25.25
CA ALA A 1052 -55.33 45.28 -24.62
C ALA A 1052 -53.83 44.96 -24.77
N TYR A 1053 -53.46 43.67 -24.66
CA TYR A 1053 -52.10 43.20 -24.92
C TYR A 1053 -51.65 43.49 -26.36
N GLY A 1054 -52.50 43.17 -27.35
CA GLY A 1054 -52.21 43.45 -28.76
C GLY A 1054 -52.03 44.94 -29.05
N GLN A 1055 -52.81 45.81 -28.39
CA GLN A 1055 -52.67 47.26 -28.52
C GLN A 1055 -51.37 47.77 -27.86
N ALA A 1056 -51.04 47.28 -26.68
CA ALA A 1056 -49.80 47.64 -25.97
C ALA A 1056 -48.55 47.20 -26.75
N GLN A 1057 -48.56 45.98 -27.32
CA GLN A 1057 -47.48 45.49 -28.18
C GLN A 1057 -47.32 46.32 -29.46
N LYS A 1058 -48.42 46.78 -30.05
CA LYS A 1058 -48.37 47.66 -31.21
C LYS A 1058 -47.79 49.04 -30.86
N ALA A 1059 -48.22 49.62 -29.72
CA ALA A 1059 -47.67 50.88 -29.21
C ALA A 1059 -46.18 50.77 -28.87
N LEU A 1060 -45.73 49.63 -28.33
CA LEU A 1060 -44.33 49.34 -28.07
C LEU A 1060 -43.52 49.30 -29.38
N SER A 1061 -44.03 48.60 -30.40
CA SER A 1061 -43.38 48.52 -31.71
C SER A 1061 -43.29 49.89 -32.38
N GLU A 1062 -44.34 50.71 -32.32
CA GLU A 1062 -44.34 52.07 -32.86
C GLU A 1062 -43.35 52.99 -32.11
N ALA A 1063 -43.29 52.89 -30.79
CA ALA A 1063 -42.35 53.66 -29.97
C ALA A 1063 -40.88 53.27 -30.24
N LEU A 1064 -40.59 51.97 -30.41
CA LEU A 1064 -39.25 51.48 -30.74
C LEU A 1064 -38.84 51.82 -32.18
N ASN A 1065 -39.76 51.77 -33.14
CA ASN A 1065 -39.51 52.20 -34.52
C ASN A 1065 -39.21 53.71 -34.56
N LYS A 1066 -39.96 54.51 -33.79
CA LYS A 1066 -39.73 55.96 -33.67
C LYS A 1066 -38.39 56.25 -32.98
N ALA A 1067 -38.01 55.49 -31.96
CA ALA A 1067 -36.71 55.61 -31.31
C ALA A 1067 -35.55 55.22 -32.24
N THR A 1068 -35.72 54.20 -33.08
CA THR A 1068 -34.69 53.77 -34.04
C THR A 1068 -34.58 54.71 -35.25
N GLU A 1069 -35.67 55.34 -35.69
CA GLU A 1069 -35.63 56.41 -36.69
C GLU A 1069 -34.98 57.70 -36.17
N LEU A 1070 -35.20 58.04 -34.90
CA LEU A 1070 -34.59 59.21 -34.25
C LEU A 1070 -33.15 58.95 -33.77
N GLY A 1071 -32.71 57.69 -33.77
CA GLY A 1071 -31.36 57.26 -33.40
C GLY A 1071 -30.41 57.00 -34.58
N LYS A 1072 -30.90 57.11 -35.83
CA LYS A 1072 -30.11 57.14 -37.06
C LYS A 1072 -29.85 58.58 -37.48
#